data_AF-A0A925D5F2-F1
#
_entry.id   AF-A0A925D5F2-F1
#
_cell.length_a   1.000
_cell.length_b   1.000
_cell.length_c   1.000
_cell.angle_alpha   90.00
_cell.angle_beta   90.00
_cell.angle_gamma   90.00
#
_symmetry.space_group_name_H-M   'P 1'
#
loop_
_entity.id
_entity.type
_entity.pdbx_description
1 polymer ?
#
loop_
_entity_poly.entity_id
_entity_poly.type
_entity_poly.pdbx_seq_one_letter_code
_entity_poly.pdbx_strand_id
1 'polypeptide(L)'
;MLPVPLRRRRNSHISALPAALAAGFLAGLAFVTSAVAQSRSAPERFVALLADGSRAKGPAMQAWPLSGASFRLEGKELFDAANPVRLLRDQTADVQREPPLVILANGDVVNGSPVGLVEAVGGPRLKVQLETPLMPVSGTHVLVRPNRIRRIVGTANTNLAEPPEGTVLLTDGRKLVARSIRWREYGLAILTEAGVVEASYESVADAVFPGVDVVSAVLDDNLFAGGTSPGAISRFTLTSGATLTASRVSRELERVRSGRSRTAPQVYYYMQPAWSSHAIAVPEQEIAWCSYRSADEAPLSLLPAQTQANRRLLGQAEPWRRNETAAGESLLAGGGRESDLGIATHSYSELAFILPSGTKTLSLTVALDRAVGEGGCVRCRIFADGMDGKELWESYILRGSDGAKETGELDVEGVKHVILVTEYAHEDRPEGADPLDICDDVLWLTPLVRLDWTPQAGSDLARAALDGLGGWDAGGEGWQETRLATQWNEFGKCWDPVLVVSKEAELILTRKVRISEANDVVQLLAAAPKNLEEHLIHLRVDDEAIGWTTSTDRARMRELYAAARPTRRDPFQDRRGFRNQQPEVREPSDTLAYWWDLQEWRGREVTLELTIRGSEERNQIAWRGLSHRSAVLSPPKGQKWVAPDVSLTSINPRSLSPIKERGGPAKDSLPLSRTRTPIKFLGQEYSGGYAMIRSSQVTFDLKPEYKLFTALVGCCEGESGRARILIDGHVVWERPSLSALDQAIPAVVPIPPGSRLLTLETGPEQRTLGITGFARAGFVK
;
A
#
# COMPACT_ATOMS: atom_id res chain seq x y z
N MET A 1 -20.18 -52.07 -5.91
CA MET A 1 -20.94 -53.16 -5.25
C MET A 1 -21.14 -52.76 -3.79
N LEU A 2 -22.38 -52.34 -3.47
CA LEU A 2 -23.14 -52.22 -2.19
C LEU A 2 -22.47 -51.97 -0.80
N PRO A 3 -23.21 -51.41 0.19
CA PRO A 3 -22.77 -50.30 1.05
C PRO A 3 -22.77 -50.61 2.57
N VAL A 4 -22.32 -49.62 3.35
CA VAL A 4 -22.25 -49.62 4.83
C VAL A 4 -23.45 -48.85 5.44
N PRO A 5 -24.08 -49.32 6.53
CA PRO A 5 -25.09 -48.55 7.26
C PRO A 5 -24.67 -48.05 8.67
N LEU A 6 -25.41 -47.02 9.08
CA LEU A 6 -25.34 -46.19 10.28
C LEU A 6 -25.65 -46.89 11.63
N ARG A 7 -25.14 -46.32 12.73
CA ARG A 7 -25.84 -46.35 14.04
C ARG A 7 -25.66 -45.06 14.86
N ARG A 8 -26.81 -44.52 15.30
CA ARG A 8 -27.00 -43.36 16.19
C ARG A 8 -27.34 -43.82 17.62
N ARG A 9 -26.90 -43.03 18.60
CA ARG A 9 -27.21 -43.08 20.04
C ARG A 9 -28.65 -42.64 20.39
N ARG A 10 -29.15 -43.11 21.55
CA ARG A 10 -29.93 -42.32 22.54
C ARG A 10 -29.99 -43.02 23.92
N ASN A 11 -29.64 -42.26 24.98
CA ASN A 11 -30.41 -41.91 26.21
C ASN A 11 -31.13 -43.05 26.99
N SER A 12 -31.32 -43.06 28.32
CA SER A 12 -31.31 -42.05 29.41
C SER A 12 -31.81 -42.71 30.72
N HIS A 13 -31.45 -42.15 31.88
CA HIS A 13 -32.36 -41.71 32.98
C HIS A 13 -31.84 -41.88 34.43
N ILE A 14 -32.32 -40.93 35.23
CA ILE A 14 -32.01 -40.46 36.58
C ILE A 14 -32.92 -41.14 37.60
N SER A 15 -32.49 -41.34 38.86
CA SER A 15 -33.27 -40.96 40.08
C SER A 15 -32.62 -41.27 41.45
N ALA A 16 -32.77 -40.28 42.35
CA ALA A 16 -33.06 -40.35 43.80
C ALA A 16 -31.96 -40.55 44.88
N LEU A 17 -31.88 -39.53 45.76
CA LEU A 17 -31.41 -39.44 47.17
C LEU A 17 -32.35 -40.21 48.14
N PRO A 18 -32.10 -40.41 49.48
CA PRO A 18 -31.38 -39.51 50.42
C PRO A 18 -30.60 -40.12 51.64
N ALA A 19 -29.97 -39.19 52.40
CA ALA A 19 -29.89 -39.07 53.88
C ALA A 19 -28.79 -39.75 54.76
N ALA A 20 -28.11 -38.86 55.50
CA ALA A 20 -27.81 -38.85 56.96
C ALA A 20 -26.53 -39.49 57.55
N LEU A 21 -25.62 -38.58 57.97
CA LEU A 21 -25.01 -38.40 59.32
C LEU A 21 -24.59 -39.62 60.17
N ALA A 22 -23.28 -39.70 60.48
CA ALA A 22 -22.77 -39.78 61.86
C ALA A 22 -21.24 -39.59 61.92
N ALA A 23 -20.79 -38.92 62.98
CA ALA A 23 -19.44 -38.45 63.26
C ALA A 23 -18.50 -39.55 63.80
N GLY A 24 -17.18 -39.28 63.74
CA GLY A 24 -16.18 -40.06 64.47
C GLY A 24 -14.75 -39.66 64.16
N PHE A 25 -14.20 -38.77 64.99
CA PHE A 25 -12.77 -38.43 65.09
C PHE A 25 -11.91 -39.68 65.34
N LEU A 26 -10.77 -39.80 64.65
CA LEU A 26 -9.53 -40.35 65.23
C LEU A 26 -8.32 -39.99 64.37
N ALA A 27 -7.43 -39.21 64.98
CA ALA A 27 -6.15 -38.79 64.44
C ALA A 27 -5.16 -39.98 64.43
N GLY A 28 -4.45 -40.14 63.31
CA GLY A 28 -3.34 -41.07 63.18
C GLY A 28 -2.34 -40.53 62.15
N LEU A 29 -1.10 -40.34 62.61
CA LEU A 29 0.06 -39.78 61.90
C LEU A 29 0.11 -40.17 60.41
N ALA A 30 0.05 -39.17 59.53
CA ALA A 30 0.50 -39.29 58.14
C ALA A 30 1.83 -38.54 58.00
N PHE A 31 2.88 -39.29 57.66
CA PHE A 31 4.13 -38.74 57.11
C PHE A 31 3.78 -37.87 55.91
N VAL A 32 3.95 -36.55 56.05
CA VAL A 32 3.93 -35.63 54.90
C VAL A 32 5.26 -35.80 54.18
N THR A 33 5.31 -36.74 53.24
CA THR A 33 6.23 -36.61 52.11
C THR A 33 5.71 -35.46 51.27
N SER A 34 6.26 -34.27 51.50
CA SER A 34 6.11 -33.12 50.62
C SER A 34 6.79 -33.48 49.31
N ALA A 35 6.07 -34.16 48.43
CA ALA A 35 6.40 -34.19 47.03
C ALA A 35 6.24 -32.74 46.55
N VAL A 36 7.35 -32.00 46.54
CA VAL A 36 7.46 -30.75 45.80
C VAL A 36 7.21 -31.16 44.36
N ALA A 37 5.96 -31.02 43.92
CA ALA A 37 5.63 -31.01 42.51
C ALA A 37 6.41 -29.82 41.94
N GLN A 38 7.59 -30.08 41.40
CA GLN A 38 8.25 -29.13 40.52
C GLN A 38 7.24 -28.82 39.43
N SER A 39 6.63 -27.64 39.55
CA SER A 39 5.98 -26.98 38.44
C SER A 39 7.01 -26.99 37.31
N ARG A 40 6.85 -27.90 36.34
CA ARG A 40 7.58 -27.80 35.08
C ARG A 40 7.15 -26.46 34.51
N SER A 41 8.01 -25.46 34.61
CA SER A 41 7.80 -24.17 33.97
C SER A 41 7.45 -24.46 32.51
N ALA A 42 6.32 -23.92 32.05
CA ALA A 42 5.93 -24.05 30.67
C ALA A 42 7.10 -23.58 29.78
N PRO A 43 7.39 -24.25 28.66
CA PRO A 43 8.51 -23.89 27.82
C PRO A 43 8.41 -22.42 27.40
N GLU A 44 9.52 -21.70 27.50
CA GLU A 44 9.63 -20.32 27.03
C GLU A 44 9.33 -20.29 25.52
N ARG A 45 8.17 -19.76 25.14
CA ARG A 45 7.73 -19.72 23.74
C ARG A 45 8.12 -18.42 23.07
N PHE A 46 7.99 -17.29 23.78
CA PHE A 46 8.25 -15.97 23.24
C PHE A 46 9.55 -15.40 23.78
N VAL A 47 10.31 -14.74 22.92
CA VAL A 47 11.55 -14.03 23.28
C VAL A 47 11.50 -12.62 22.72
N ALA A 48 11.68 -11.64 23.59
CA ALA A 48 11.91 -10.24 23.24
C ALA A 48 13.39 -9.89 23.45
N LEU A 49 13.98 -9.20 22.46
CA LEU A 49 15.30 -8.60 22.50
C LEU A 49 15.13 -7.09 22.57
N LEU A 50 15.73 -6.46 23.58
CA LEU A 50 15.69 -5.01 23.76
C LEU A 50 16.90 -4.32 23.12
N ALA A 51 16.87 -2.99 23.07
CA ALA A 51 17.91 -2.16 22.46
C ALA A 51 19.30 -2.35 23.07
N ASP A 52 19.40 -2.58 24.39
CA ASP A 52 20.66 -2.92 25.07
C ASP A 52 21.10 -4.39 24.85
N GLY A 53 20.28 -5.20 24.18
CA GLY A 53 20.48 -6.62 23.97
C GLY A 53 19.99 -7.55 25.06
N SER A 54 19.48 -7.01 26.16
CA SER A 54 18.88 -7.82 27.20
C SER A 54 17.65 -8.55 26.65
N ARG A 55 17.41 -9.75 27.16
CA ARG A 55 16.33 -10.63 26.72
C ARG A 55 15.22 -10.66 27.77
N ALA A 56 13.96 -10.69 27.32
CA ALA A 56 12.83 -11.13 28.12
C ALA A 56 12.23 -12.37 27.47
N LYS A 57 11.81 -13.33 28.27
CA LYS A 57 11.27 -14.60 27.78
C LYS A 57 10.02 -14.96 28.55
N GLY A 58 9.05 -15.57 27.89
CA GLY A 58 7.83 -16.02 28.55
C GLY A 58 7.12 -17.13 27.77
N PRO A 59 6.33 -17.97 28.45
CA PRO A 59 5.56 -19.03 27.80
C PRO A 59 4.34 -18.50 27.01
N ALA A 60 3.90 -17.27 27.30
CA ALA A 60 2.75 -16.65 26.69
C ALA A 60 2.93 -15.12 26.59
N MET A 61 2.14 -14.52 25.71
CA MET A 61 2.03 -13.07 25.56
C MET A 61 0.56 -12.70 25.39
N GLN A 62 0.16 -11.51 25.84
CA GLN A 62 -1.23 -11.05 25.75
C GLN A 62 -1.66 -10.73 24.31
N ALA A 63 -0.75 -10.11 23.54
CA ALA A 63 -0.93 -9.71 22.15
C ALA A 63 0.42 -9.26 21.58
N TRP A 64 0.58 -9.29 20.25
CA TRP A 64 1.75 -8.68 19.62
C TRP A 64 1.77 -7.16 19.86
N PRO A 65 2.92 -6.58 20.24
CA PRO A 65 3.01 -5.19 20.63
C PRO A 65 2.70 -4.23 19.46
N LEU A 66 1.96 -3.17 19.76
CA LEU A 66 1.82 -1.98 18.90
C LEU A 66 2.42 -0.77 19.61
N SER A 67 3.03 0.15 18.87
CA SER A 67 3.56 1.38 19.45
C SER A 67 2.45 2.19 20.12
N GLY A 68 2.78 2.84 21.23
CA GLY A 68 1.85 3.69 21.99
C GLY A 68 0.94 2.97 22.98
N ALA A 69 1.00 1.63 23.09
CA ALA A 69 0.33 0.87 24.13
C ALA A 69 1.33 0.18 25.08
N SER A 70 0.95 0.02 26.34
CA SER A 70 1.76 -0.70 27.33
C SER A 70 1.67 -2.21 27.09
N PHE A 71 2.81 -2.81 26.73
CA PHE A 71 2.96 -4.25 26.59
C PHE A 71 4.04 -4.76 27.53
N ARG A 72 3.78 -5.94 28.10
CA ARG A 72 4.71 -6.60 29.01
C ARG A 72 4.92 -8.05 28.62
N LEU A 73 6.15 -8.52 28.80
CA LEU A 73 6.51 -9.95 28.76
C LEU A 73 7.17 -10.30 30.10
N GLU A 74 6.54 -11.21 30.86
CA GLU A 74 6.97 -11.56 32.23
C GLU A 74 7.26 -10.34 33.12
N GLY A 75 6.38 -9.32 33.05
CA GLY A 75 6.47 -8.10 33.85
C GLY A 75 7.46 -7.04 33.34
N LYS A 76 8.28 -7.34 32.32
CA LYS A 76 9.17 -6.34 31.68
C LYS A 76 8.40 -5.52 30.66
N GLU A 77 8.44 -4.19 30.77
CA GLU A 77 7.83 -3.28 29.79
C GLU A 77 8.60 -3.34 28.46
N LEU A 78 7.91 -3.52 27.34
CA LEU A 78 8.53 -3.70 26.03
C LEU A 78 8.82 -2.39 25.29
N PHE A 79 8.11 -1.31 25.58
CA PHE A 79 8.31 0.00 24.94
C PHE A 79 8.81 1.06 25.93
N ASP A 80 9.67 0.64 26.87
CA ASP A 80 10.41 1.59 27.70
C ASP A 80 11.25 2.51 26.78
N ALA A 81 11.11 3.83 26.92
CA ALA A 81 11.82 4.79 26.09
C ALA A 81 13.35 4.70 26.23
N ALA A 82 13.86 4.26 27.39
CA ALA A 82 15.29 4.08 27.61
C ALA A 82 15.83 2.77 27.02
N ASN A 83 14.97 1.75 26.86
CA ASN A 83 15.39 0.45 26.36
C ASN A 83 14.24 -0.28 25.62
N PRO A 84 13.86 0.21 24.43
CA PRO A 84 12.72 -0.33 23.70
C PRO A 84 13.03 -1.72 23.13
N VAL A 85 11.98 -2.51 22.92
CA VAL A 85 12.05 -3.77 22.17
C VAL A 85 12.50 -3.50 20.74
N ARG A 86 13.41 -4.33 20.25
CA ARG A 86 13.91 -4.32 18.86
C ARG A 86 13.40 -5.50 18.06
N LEU A 87 13.25 -6.66 18.71
CA LEU A 87 12.70 -7.87 18.10
C LEU A 87 11.91 -8.65 19.14
N LEU A 88 10.75 -9.16 18.74
CA LEU A 88 9.97 -10.12 19.50
C LEU A 88 9.64 -11.28 18.57
N ARG A 89 9.88 -12.52 19.03
CA ARG A 89 9.61 -13.73 18.23
C ARG A 89 8.93 -14.83 19.02
N ASP A 90 8.16 -15.64 18.29
CA ASP A 90 7.72 -16.95 18.70
C ASP A 90 8.80 -17.98 18.32
N GLN A 91 9.40 -18.64 19.30
CA GLN A 91 10.45 -19.64 19.06
C GLN A 91 9.93 -20.94 18.45
N THR A 92 8.61 -21.14 18.47
CA THR A 92 7.97 -22.34 17.91
C THR A 92 7.45 -22.13 16.49
N ALA A 93 7.48 -20.89 15.99
CA ALA A 93 7.09 -20.58 14.63
C ALA A 93 8.16 -21.07 13.64
N ASP A 94 7.70 -21.72 12.59
CA ASP A 94 8.51 -22.07 11.43
C ASP A 94 8.10 -21.17 10.26
N VAL A 95 9.08 -20.59 9.57
CA VAL A 95 8.84 -19.63 8.50
C VAL A 95 9.24 -20.24 7.17
N GLN A 96 8.24 -20.46 6.32
CA GLN A 96 8.41 -21.08 5.01
C GLN A 96 7.99 -20.10 3.93
N ARG A 97 8.91 -19.76 3.03
CA ARG A 97 8.64 -18.82 1.93
C ARG A 97 8.30 -19.60 0.67
N GLU A 98 7.03 -19.56 0.26
CA GLU A 98 6.53 -20.28 -0.91
C GLU A 98 5.95 -19.32 -1.97
N PRO A 99 6.28 -19.50 -3.27
CA PRO A 99 5.60 -18.82 -4.38
C PRO A 99 4.09 -19.10 -4.44
N PRO A 100 3.28 -18.16 -4.95
CA PRO A 100 3.68 -16.91 -5.60
C PRO A 100 4.07 -15.78 -4.64
N LEU A 101 5.10 -15.01 -4.98
CA LEU A 101 5.62 -13.89 -4.19
C LEU A 101 5.76 -12.62 -5.02
N VAL A 102 5.46 -11.49 -4.40
CA VAL A 102 5.88 -10.16 -4.85
C VAL A 102 6.88 -9.63 -3.84
N ILE A 103 8.09 -9.30 -4.30
CA ILE A 103 9.16 -8.73 -3.48
C ILE A 103 9.25 -7.23 -3.77
N LEU A 104 9.17 -6.44 -2.72
CA LEU A 104 9.11 -4.99 -2.77
C LEU A 104 10.51 -4.39 -2.57
N ALA A 105 10.66 -3.16 -3.03
CA ALA A 105 11.91 -2.41 -2.98
C ALA A 105 12.39 -2.12 -1.54
N ASN A 106 11.47 -2.01 -0.58
CA ASN A 106 11.80 -1.88 0.86
C ASN A 106 12.10 -3.25 1.52
N GLY A 107 12.21 -4.33 0.75
CA GLY A 107 12.47 -5.68 1.25
C GLY A 107 11.25 -6.40 1.83
N ASP A 108 10.04 -5.82 1.75
CA ASP A 108 8.82 -6.56 2.05
C ASP A 108 8.59 -7.70 1.06
N VAL A 109 7.91 -8.74 1.53
CA VAL A 109 7.54 -9.92 0.73
C VAL A 109 6.05 -10.16 0.93
N VAL A 110 5.32 -10.24 -0.17
CA VAL A 110 3.88 -10.45 -0.17
C VAL A 110 3.59 -11.76 -0.90
N ASN A 111 2.96 -12.71 -0.20
CA ASN A 111 2.46 -13.92 -0.83
C ASN A 111 1.21 -13.56 -1.66
N GLY A 112 1.33 -13.65 -2.97
CA GLY A 112 0.28 -13.20 -3.89
C GLY A 112 0.74 -13.09 -5.33
N SER A 113 -0.25 -13.01 -6.22
CA SER A 113 -0.04 -12.93 -7.67
C SER A 113 -0.58 -11.62 -8.24
N PRO A 114 0.17 -10.92 -9.11
CA PRO A 114 -0.38 -9.87 -9.95
C PRO A 114 -1.50 -10.39 -10.85
N VAL A 115 -2.61 -9.66 -10.93
CA VAL A 115 -3.76 -10.05 -11.78
C VAL A 115 -4.25 -8.95 -12.70
N GLY A 116 -3.82 -7.70 -12.49
CA GLY A 116 -4.22 -6.60 -13.35
C GLY A 116 -3.55 -5.28 -13.00
N LEU A 117 -3.52 -4.34 -13.94
CA LEU A 117 -3.13 -2.94 -13.70
C LEU A 117 -4.37 -2.05 -13.82
N VAL A 118 -4.58 -1.16 -12.84
CA VAL A 118 -5.65 -0.16 -12.88
C VAL A 118 -5.11 1.24 -12.72
N GLU A 119 -5.74 2.20 -13.38
CA GLU A 119 -5.51 3.61 -13.10
C GLU A 119 -6.20 3.99 -11.80
N ALA A 120 -5.44 4.59 -10.88
CA ALA A 120 -5.95 5.11 -9.63
C ALA A 120 -5.48 6.55 -9.42
N VAL A 121 -6.02 7.19 -8.40
CA VAL A 121 -5.50 8.48 -7.93
C VAL A 121 -4.03 8.29 -7.53
N GLY A 122 -3.16 9.20 -7.95
CA GLY A 122 -1.71 9.07 -7.73
C GLY A 122 -1.01 8.11 -8.71
N GLY A 123 -1.67 7.74 -9.82
CA GLY A 123 -1.08 6.96 -10.91
C GLY A 123 -1.44 5.47 -10.89
N PRO A 124 -0.81 4.66 -11.76
CA PRO A 124 -1.17 3.27 -11.94
C PRO A 124 -0.94 2.45 -10.65
N ARG A 125 -1.79 1.45 -10.45
CA ARG A 125 -1.73 0.50 -9.33
C ARG A 125 -1.88 -0.92 -9.84
N LEU A 126 -1.02 -1.80 -9.36
CA LEU A 126 -1.09 -3.23 -9.65
C LEU A 126 -2.07 -3.88 -8.67
N LYS A 127 -3.08 -4.58 -9.19
CA LYS A 127 -3.93 -5.48 -8.43
C LYS A 127 -3.14 -6.76 -8.13
N VAL A 128 -2.93 -7.03 -6.85
CA VAL A 128 -2.31 -8.27 -6.37
C VAL A 128 -3.37 -9.07 -5.60
N GLN A 129 -3.62 -10.29 -6.06
CA GLN A 129 -4.43 -11.28 -5.35
C GLN A 129 -3.56 -11.86 -4.24
N LEU A 130 -3.96 -11.66 -2.99
CA LEU A 130 -3.23 -12.18 -1.83
C LEU A 130 -3.51 -13.67 -1.63
N GLU A 131 -2.48 -14.40 -1.19
CA GLU A 131 -2.58 -15.76 -0.71
C GLU A 131 -2.80 -15.81 0.80
N THR A 132 -3.43 -16.89 1.28
CA THR A 132 -3.59 -17.14 2.72
C THR A 132 -2.21 -17.20 3.39
N PRO A 133 -2.01 -16.59 4.56
CA PRO A 133 -3.02 -16.02 5.46
C PRO A 133 -3.33 -14.53 5.26
N LEU A 134 -2.70 -13.86 4.31
CA LEU A 134 -2.93 -12.44 4.06
C LEU A 134 -4.31 -12.23 3.46
N MET A 135 -5.02 -11.21 3.94
CA MET A 135 -6.35 -10.87 3.42
C MET A 135 -6.46 -9.37 3.15
N PRO A 136 -6.99 -8.94 2.00
CA PRO A 136 -7.32 -7.54 1.82
C PRO A 136 -8.46 -7.17 2.79
N VAL A 137 -8.35 -6.02 3.46
CA VAL A 137 -9.42 -5.58 4.39
C VAL A 137 -10.70 -5.23 3.62
N SER A 138 -10.55 -4.62 2.45
CA SER A 138 -11.62 -4.29 1.51
C SER A 138 -11.34 -4.88 0.12
N GLY A 139 -12.41 -5.27 -0.59
CA GLY A 139 -12.32 -5.87 -1.91
C GLY A 139 -11.75 -7.30 -1.93
N THR A 140 -11.20 -7.69 -3.08
CA THR A 140 -10.64 -9.04 -3.35
C THR A 140 -9.13 -9.02 -3.58
N HIS A 141 -8.55 -7.84 -3.75
CA HIS A 141 -7.14 -7.62 -4.10
C HIS A 141 -6.59 -6.45 -3.30
N VAL A 142 -5.27 -6.35 -3.21
CA VAL A 142 -4.60 -5.10 -2.78
C VAL A 142 -4.07 -4.33 -3.98
N LEU A 143 -4.06 -3.00 -3.86
CA LEU A 143 -3.47 -2.11 -4.85
C LEU A 143 -2.05 -1.72 -4.44
N VAL A 144 -1.09 -2.17 -5.23
CA VAL A 144 0.36 -1.97 -5.02
C VAL A 144 0.91 -0.95 -6.01
N ARG A 145 1.81 -0.09 -5.54
CA ARG A 145 2.56 0.83 -6.41
C ARG A 145 3.53 0.04 -7.30
N PRO A 146 3.37 0.03 -8.64
CA PRO A 146 4.21 -0.80 -9.51
C PRO A 146 5.70 -0.42 -9.47
N ASN A 147 6.01 0.86 -9.21
CA ASN A 147 7.37 1.37 -9.05
C ASN A 147 7.99 1.05 -7.67
N ARG A 148 7.33 0.25 -6.84
CA ARG A 148 7.86 -0.30 -5.58
C ARG A 148 8.07 -1.81 -5.67
N ILE A 149 7.76 -2.43 -6.81
CA ILE A 149 7.96 -3.87 -7.02
C ILE A 149 9.35 -4.08 -7.60
N ARG A 150 10.17 -4.87 -6.91
CA ARG A 150 11.52 -5.24 -7.34
C ARG A 150 11.53 -6.58 -8.09
N ARG A 151 10.75 -7.56 -7.61
CA ARG A 151 10.69 -8.89 -8.23
C ARG A 151 9.31 -9.53 -8.09
N ILE A 152 8.91 -10.30 -9.09
CA ILE A 152 7.79 -11.24 -9.01
C ILE A 152 8.36 -12.66 -9.12
N VAL A 153 7.93 -13.57 -8.25
CA VAL A 153 8.24 -15.00 -8.32
C VAL A 153 6.93 -15.76 -8.44
N GLY A 154 6.61 -16.25 -9.63
CA GLY A 154 5.30 -16.85 -9.93
C GLY A 154 5.20 -18.36 -9.66
N THR A 155 6.32 -19.09 -9.67
CA THR A 155 6.30 -20.57 -9.57
C THR A 155 7.34 -21.13 -8.60
N ALA A 156 7.02 -22.25 -7.94
CA ALA A 156 7.87 -22.94 -6.97
C ALA A 156 9.17 -23.53 -7.55
N ASN A 157 9.24 -23.80 -8.87
CA ASN A 157 10.44 -24.33 -9.52
C ASN A 157 11.52 -23.27 -9.80
N THR A 158 11.24 -22.00 -9.49
CA THR A 158 12.19 -20.92 -9.65
C THR A 158 13.17 -20.93 -8.48
N ASN A 159 14.48 -20.97 -8.77
CA ASN A 159 15.50 -20.78 -7.74
C ASN A 159 15.27 -19.42 -7.05
N LEU A 160 15.16 -19.40 -5.72
CA LEU A 160 14.99 -18.17 -4.97
C LEU A 160 16.22 -17.24 -5.07
N ALA A 161 17.39 -17.77 -5.45
CA ALA A 161 18.53 -16.95 -5.81
C ALA A 161 18.15 -15.91 -6.87
N GLU A 162 18.40 -14.65 -6.58
CA GLU A 162 17.94 -13.54 -7.41
C GLU A 162 18.70 -13.49 -8.74
N PRO A 163 18.00 -13.50 -9.89
CA PRO A 163 18.63 -13.33 -11.19
C PRO A 163 19.03 -11.85 -11.42
N PRO A 164 19.91 -11.56 -12.40
CA PRO A 164 20.30 -10.19 -12.71
C PRO A 164 19.08 -9.31 -13.05
N GLU A 165 19.18 -8.01 -12.73
CA GLU A 165 18.13 -7.04 -13.07
C GLU A 165 17.76 -7.07 -14.56
N GLY A 166 16.47 -6.90 -14.87
CA GLY A 166 15.94 -6.99 -16.23
C GLY A 166 15.74 -8.43 -16.72
N THR A 167 16.03 -9.46 -15.92
CA THR A 167 15.71 -10.85 -16.27
C THR A 167 14.21 -11.10 -16.12
N VAL A 168 13.59 -11.69 -17.15
CA VAL A 168 12.23 -12.26 -17.08
C VAL A 168 12.27 -13.71 -17.52
N LEU A 169 11.82 -14.62 -16.63
CA LEU A 169 11.62 -16.02 -16.91
C LEU A 169 10.12 -16.28 -17.08
N LEU A 170 9.75 -16.90 -18.20
CA LEU A 170 8.38 -17.32 -18.47
C LEU A 170 8.15 -18.76 -18.01
N THR A 171 6.90 -19.12 -17.75
CA THR A 171 6.49 -20.47 -17.31
C THR A 171 6.77 -21.55 -18.36
N ASP A 172 6.94 -21.16 -19.63
CA ASP A 172 7.38 -22.05 -20.72
C ASP A 172 8.90 -22.28 -20.76
N GLY A 173 9.65 -21.70 -19.82
CA GLY A 173 11.10 -21.83 -19.69
C GLY A 173 11.92 -20.80 -20.49
N ARG A 174 11.28 -19.92 -21.28
CA ARG A 174 12.01 -18.86 -22.00
C ARG A 174 12.57 -17.84 -21.01
N LYS A 175 13.87 -17.58 -21.12
CA LYS A 175 14.57 -16.51 -20.40
C LYS A 175 14.76 -15.31 -21.33
N LEU A 176 14.25 -14.16 -20.92
CA LEU A 176 14.35 -12.88 -21.62
C LEU A 176 15.25 -11.92 -20.84
N VAL A 177 16.06 -11.15 -21.56
CA VAL A 177 16.84 -10.03 -21.00
C VAL A 177 16.21 -8.74 -21.49
N ALA A 178 15.62 -7.98 -20.57
CA ALA A 178 14.87 -6.77 -20.87
C ALA A 178 15.78 -5.54 -20.81
N ARG A 179 15.73 -4.69 -21.85
CA ARG A 179 16.22 -3.31 -21.77
C ARG A 179 15.26 -2.41 -21.00
N SER A 180 13.97 -2.73 -21.04
CA SER A 180 12.94 -2.08 -20.22
C SER A 180 11.73 -2.99 -20.09
N ILE A 181 11.02 -2.88 -18.97
CA ILE A 181 9.77 -3.60 -18.70
C ILE A 181 8.67 -2.58 -18.44
N ARG A 182 7.51 -2.74 -19.07
CA ARG A 182 6.33 -1.87 -18.87
C ARG A 182 5.14 -2.69 -18.40
N TRP A 183 4.49 -2.20 -17.34
CA TRP A 183 3.24 -2.74 -16.85
C TRP A 183 2.09 -2.48 -17.84
N ARG A 184 1.22 -3.47 -18.01
CA ARG A 184 -0.01 -3.42 -18.82
C ARG A 184 -1.20 -3.88 -17.99
N GLU A 185 -2.40 -3.59 -18.46
CA GLU A 185 -3.65 -4.01 -17.81
C GLU A 185 -3.67 -5.52 -17.52
N TYR A 186 -3.14 -6.35 -18.43
CA TYR A 186 -3.20 -7.82 -18.34
C TYR A 186 -1.83 -8.51 -18.28
N GLY A 187 -0.73 -7.77 -18.12
CA GLY A 187 0.61 -8.37 -18.10
C GLY A 187 1.76 -7.38 -18.23
N LEU A 188 2.86 -7.84 -18.84
CA LEU A 188 4.08 -7.09 -19.07
C LEU A 188 4.35 -6.94 -20.57
N ALA A 189 4.82 -5.76 -20.98
CA ALA A 189 5.47 -5.54 -22.26
C ALA A 189 6.99 -5.42 -22.04
N ILE A 190 7.74 -6.35 -22.60
CA ILE A 190 9.16 -6.57 -22.34
C ILE A 190 9.94 -6.17 -23.59
N LEU A 191 10.73 -5.10 -23.52
CA LEU A 191 11.58 -4.68 -24.64
C LEU A 191 12.89 -5.46 -24.58
N THR A 192 13.06 -6.39 -25.51
CA THR A 192 14.30 -7.17 -25.71
C THR A 192 15.10 -6.59 -26.89
N GLU A 193 16.28 -7.12 -27.17
CA GLU A 193 17.03 -6.75 -28.37
C GLU A 193 16.31 -7.10 -29.67
N ALA A 194 15.54 -8.18 -29.68
CA ALA A 194 14.78 -8.66 -30.84
C ALA A 194 13.44 -7.93 -31.04
N GLY A 195 13.04 -7.07 -30.09
CA GLY A 195 11.76 -6.36 -30.11
C GLY A 195 10.95 -6.53 -28.83
N VAL A 196 9.67 -6.16 -28.90
CA VAL A 196 8.74 -6.22 -27.75
C VAL A 196 8.10 -7.61 -27.66
N VAL A 197 8.20 -8.23 -26.49
CA VAL A 197 7.49 -9.46 -26.13
C VAL A 197 6.42 -9.13 -25.10
N GLU A 198 5.19 -9.57 -25.34
CA GLU A 198 4.10 -9.44 -24.36
C GLU A 198 3.94 -10.76 -23.59
N ALA A 199 3.77 -10.67 -22.28
CA ALA A 199 3.58 -11.81 -21.39
C ALA A 199 2.43 -11.49 -20.42
N SER A 200 1.46 -12.40 -20.28
CA SER A 200 0.42 -12.27 -19.25
C SER A 200 1.03 -12.46 -17.87
N TYR A 201 0.39 -11.92 -16.82
CA TYR A 201 0.89 -12.10 -15.45
C TYR A 201 1.03 -13.58 -15.05
N GLU A 202 0.08 -14.43 -15.46
CA GLU A 202 0.11 -15.88 -15.21
C GLU A 202 1.27 -16.60 -15.91
N SER A 203 1.80 -16.03 -17.00
CA SER A 203 2.93 -16.61 -17.74
C SER A 203 4.30 -16.22 -17.18
N VAL A 204 4.36 -15.35 -16.17
CA VAL A 204 5.61 -14.90 -15.55
C VAL A 204 5.99 -15.86 -14.42
N ALA A 205 7.09 -16.59 -14.59
CA ALA A 205 7.66 -17.46 -13.56
C ALA A 205 8.63 -16.71 -12.63
N ASP A 206 9.36 -15.73 -13.17
CA ASP A 206 10.22 -14.81 -12.44
C ASP A 206 10.38 -13.51 -13.24
N ALA A 207 10.41 -12.35 -12.59
CA ALA A 207 10.73 -11.09 -13.24
C ALA A 207 11.41 -10.15 -12.26
N VAL A 208 12.61 -9.67 -12.59
CA VAL A 208 13.34 -8.66 -11.80
C VAL A 208 13.30 -7.33 -12.55
N PHE A 209 12.76 -6.32 -11.89
CA PHE A 209 12.51 -5.00 -12.49
C PHE A 209 13.74 -4.09 -12.32
N PRO A 210 14.30 -3.55 -13.43
CA PRO A 210 15.45 -2.67 -13.35
C PRO A 210 15.07 -1.26 -12.92
N GLY A 211 16.02 -0.54 -12.30
CA GLY A 211 15.89 0.90 -12.02
C GLY A 211 14.84 1.27 -10.97
N VAL A 212 14.50 0.33 -10.08
CA VAL A 212 13.59 0.59 -8.97
C VAL A 212 14.33 1.40 -7.91
N ASP A 213 13.77 2.56 -7.52
CA ASP A 213 14.36 3.42 -6.50
C ASP A 213 14.15 2.83 -5.09
N VAL A 214 15.15 2.07 -4.65
CA VAL A 214 15.19 1.39 -3.35
C VAL A 214 15.30 2.40 -2.20
N VAL A 215 16.07 3.47 -2.35
CA VAL A 215 16.26 4.47 -1.28
C VAL A 215 14.92 5.12 -0.95
N SER A 216 14.22 5.63 -1.96
CA SER A 216 12.90 6.24 -1.74
C SER A 216 11.89 5.23 -1.19
N ALA A 217 11.96 3.95 -1.57
CA ALA A 217 11.06 2.93 -1.04
C ALA A 217 11.28 2.65 0.46
N VAL A 218 12.53 2.64 0.93
CA VAL A 218 12.85 2.48 2.35
C VAL A 218 12.43 3.74 3.13
N LEU A 219 12.74 4.93 2.60
CA LEU A 219 12.39 6.19 3.24
C LEU A 219 10.87 6.40 3.31
N ASP A 220 10.10 5.90 2.35
CA ASP A 220 8.63 5.93 2.37
C ASP A 220 8.07 5.35 3.70
N ASP A 221 8.69 4.32 4.28
CA ASP A 221 8.26 3.73 5.56
C ASP A 221 8.47 4.71 6.74
N ASN A 222 9.57 5.48 6.72
CA ASN A 222 9.87 6.50 7.71
C ASN A 222 8.92 7.71 7.61
N LEU A 223 8.56 8.12 6.39
CA LEU A 223 7.63 9.25 6.14
C LEU A 223 6.33 9.10 6.92
N PHE A 224 5.70 7.92 6.82
CA PHE A 224 4.42 7.66 7.48
C PHE A 224 4.55 7.44 8.99
N ALA A 225 5.74 7.11 9.49
CA ALA A 225 6.00 6.92 10.92
C ALA A 225 6.21 8.25 11.65
N GLY A 226 6.94 9.20 11.06
CA GLY A 226 7.25 10.51 11.66
C GLY A 226 6.01 11.34 12.02
N GLY A 227 4.87 11.03 11.39
CA GLY A 227 3.58 11.66 11.67
C GLY A 227 2.80 11.11 12.86
N THR A 228 3.25 10.00 13.43
CA THR A 228 2.62 9.31 14.57
C THR A 228 3.49 9.47 15.82
N SER A 229 2.89 9.57 17.01
CA SER A 229 3.64 9.70 18.26
C SER A 229 3.19 8.64 19.28
N PRO A 230 4.08 7.79 19.82
CA PRO A 230 5.49 7.66 19.45
C PRO A 230 5.62 7.03 18.05
N GLY A 231 6.38 7.69 17.16
CA GLY A 231 6.56 7.24 15.79
C GLY A 231 7.43 6.00 15.76
N ALA A 232 6.84 4.86 15.43
CA ALA A 232 7.56 3.60 15.31
C ALA A 232 7.20 2.94 13.99
N ILE A 233 8.19 2.26 13.41
CA ILE A 233 8.00 1.38 12.27
C ILE A 233 8.08 -0.05 12.78
N SER A 234 7.07 -0.84 12.44
CA SER A 234 7.01 -2.24 12.76
C SER A 234 7.15 -3.09 11.50
N ARG A 235 7.87 -4.20 11.60
CA ARG A 235 8.04 -5.16 10.52
C ARG A 235 7.62 -6.54 11.01
N PHE A 236 6.53 -7.06 10.45
CA PHE A 236 5.94 -8.32 10.83
C PHE A 236 6.35 -9.38 9.81
N THR A 237 6.90 -10.50 10.29
CA THR A 237 7.13 -11.70 9.47
C THR A 237 6.18 -12.79 9.89
N LEU A 238 5.56 -13.44 8.91
CA LEU A 238 4.59 -14.51 9.12
C LEU A 238 5.22 -15.89 8.91
N THR A 239 4.55 -16.92 9.43
CA THR A 239 4.84 -18.34 9.18
C THR A 239 4.88 -18.69 7.68
N SER A 240 4.12 -17.97 6.85
CA SER A 240 4.10 -18.09 5.39
C SER A 240 5.26 -17.40 4.66
N GLY A 241 6.22 -16.82 5.39
CA GLY A 241 7.34 -16.08 4.80
C GLY A 241 7.00 -14.69 4.28
N ALA A 242 5.73 -14.27 4.37
CA ALA A 242 5.31 -12.89 4.14
C ALA A 242 6.00 -11.97 5.13
N THR A 243 6.46 -10.82 4.66
CA THR A 243 7.01 -9.76 5.52
C THR A 243 6.41 -8.42 5.15
N LEU A 244 5.81 -7.74 6.12
CA LEU A 244 5.12 -6.47 5.93
C LEU A 244 5.71 -5.42 6.88
N THR A 245 6.16 -4.30 6.32
CA THR A 245 6.63 -3.13 7.07
C THR A 245 5.56 -2.05 7.07
N ALA A 246 5.18 -1.57 8.25
CA ALA A 246 4.21 -0.48 8.37
C ALA A 246 4.38 0.28 9.70
N SER A 247 4.10 1.58 9.67
CA SER A 247 3.79 2.40 10.85
C SER A 247 2.29 2.51 11.11
N ARG A 248 1.47 2.23 10.08
CA ARG A 248 0.01 2.27 10.11
C ARG A 248 -0.52 0.89 10.42
N VAL A 249 -0.64 0.61 11.71
CA VAL A 249 -1.08 -0.68 12.23
C VAL A 249 -2.16 -0.50 13.28
N SER A 250 -3.25 -1.26 13.18
CA SER A 250 -4.22 -1.43 14.26
C SER A 250 -4.44 -2.90 14.58
N ARG A 251 -4.95 -3.18 15.78
CA ARG A 251 -5.30 -4.52 16.24
C ARG A 251 -6.80 -4.57 16.46
N GLU A 252 -7.47 -5.44 15.72
CA GLU A 252 -8.92 -5.58 15.71
C GLU A 252 -9.36 -6.95 16.20
N LEU A 253 -10.48 -6.98 16.94
CA LEU A 253 -11.14 -8.23 17.36
C LEU A 253 -12.37 -8.47 16.48
N GLU A 254 -12.28 -9.44 15.59
CA GLU A 254 -13.39 -9.81 14.70
C GLU A 254 -14.10 -11.08 15.18
N ARG A 255 -15.40 -11.19 14.88
CA ARG A 255 -16.16 -12.43 15.10
C ARG A 255 -16.33 -13.19 13.79
N VAL A 256 -15.45 -14.15 13.55
CA VAL A 256 -15.49 -14.98 12.34
C VAL A 256 -16.45 -16.15 12.54
N ARG A 257 -17.37 -16.36 11.58
CA ARG A 257 -18.22 -17.55 11.56
C ARG A 257 -17.42 -18.76 11.10
N SER A 258 -17.16 -19.69 12.02
CA SER A 258 -16.65 -21.01 11.71
C SER A 258 -17.82 -22.00 11.60
N GLY A 259 -18.13 -22.41 10.36
CA GLY A 259 -19.17 -23.39 10.07
C GLY A 259 -20.61 -22.91 10.36
N ARG A 260 -21.54 -23.87 10.52
CA ARG A 260 -22.99 -23.60 10.56
C ARG A 260 -23.50 -22.92 11.84
N SER A 261 -22.71 -22.76 12.92
CA SER A 261 -23.29 -22.23 14.17
C SER A 261 -22.33 -21.61 15.22
N ARG A 262 -21.01 -21.54 15.03
CA ARG A 262 -20.11 -20.92 16.04
C ARG A 262 -19.36 -19.73 15.45
N THR A 263 -19.55 -18.57 16.07
CA THR A 263 -18.67 -17.41 15.89
C THR A 263 -17.57 -17.48 16.94
N ALA A 264 -16.31 -17.61 16.52
CA ALA A 264 -15.17 -17.48 17.41
C ALA A 264 -14.58 -16.07 17.23
N PRO A 265 -14.21 -15.38 18.33
CA PRO A 265 -13.41 -14.18 18.21
C PRO A 265 -12.04 -14.56 17.62
N GLN A 266 -11.59 -13.81 16.63
CA GLN A 266 -10.27 -13.91 16.04
C GLN A 266 -9.66 -12.51 16.00
N VAL A 267 -8.37 -12.43 16.29
CA VAL A 267 -7.64 -11.16 16.31
C VAL A 267 -6.93 -10.98 14.98
N TYR A 268 -7.04 -9.78 14.43
CA TYR A 268 -6.35 -9.36 13.23
C TYR A 268 -5.51 -8.11 13.50
N TYR A 269 -4.36 -8.05 12.83
CA TYR A 269 -3.58 -6.85 12.68
C TYR A 269 -3.88 -6.27 11.30
N TYR A 270 -4.43 -5.08 11.26
CA TYR A 270 -4.62 -4.35 10.01
C TYR A 270 -3.37 -3.52 9.77
N MET A 271 -2.72 -3.73 8.64
CA MET A 271 -1.45 -3.10 8.30
C MET A 271 -1.55 -2.43 6.94
N GLN A 272 -1.10 -1.18 6.83
CA GLN A 272 -0.98 -0.53 5.53
C GLN A 272 0.46 -0.08 5.26
N PRO A 273 1.26 -0.94 4.60
CA PRO A 273 2.59 -0.60 4.12
C PRO A 273 2.60 0.62 3.19
N ALA A 274 3.72 1.33 3.09
CA ALA A 274 3.82 2.56 2.28
C ALA A 274 3.66 2.32 0.77
N TRP A 275 3.93 1.09 0.30
CA TRP A 275 3.74 0.67 -1.08
C TRP A 275 2.27 0.31 -1.42
N SER A 276 1.41 0.16 -0.42
CA SER A 276 0.01 -0.25 -0.57
C SER A 276 -0.96 0.92 -0.38
N SER A 277 -1.98 0.98 -1.25
CA SER A 277 -3.13 1.88 -1.05
C SER A 277 -4.25 1.25 -0.22
N HIS A 278 -4.16 -0.05 0.12
CA HIS A 278 -5.15 -0.79 0.90
C HIS A 278 -4.51 -1.37 2.17
N ALA A 279 -5.30 -1.47 3.24
CA ALA A 279 -4.91 -2.22 4.41
C ALA A 279 -4.98 -3.74 4.16
N ILE A 280 -4.09 -4.47 4.81
CA ILE A 280 -3.97 -5.93 4.80
C ILE A 280 -4.29 -6.42 6.21
N ALA A 281 -5.21 -7.36 6.32
CA ALA A 281 -5.48 -8.08 7.55
C ALA A 281 -4.53 -9.27 7.69
N VAL A 282 -3.88 -9.34 8.84
CA VAL A 282 -2.94 -10.39 9.25
C VAL A 282 -3.50 -11.09 10.48
N PRO A 283 -3.78 -12.39 10.45
CA PRO A 283 -4.22 -13.11 11.65
C PRO A 283 -3.13 -13.16 12.71
N GLU A 284 -3.48 -12.89 13.98
CA GLU A 284 -2.52 -12.84 15.10
C GLU A 284 -1.70 -14.13 15.26
N GLN A 285 -2.32 -15.28 14.99
CA GLN A 285 -1.67 -16.59 15.14
C GLN A 285 -0.64 -16.93 14.06
N GLU A 286 -0.60 -16.16 12.97
CA GLU A 286 0.31 -16.41 11.84
C GLU A 286 1.60 -15.59 11.95
N ILE A 287 1.69 -14.69 12.93
CA ILE A 287 2.88 -13.87 13.14
C ILE A 287 3.96 -14.73 13.79
N ALA A 288 5.11 -14.82 13.13
CA ALA A 288 6.29 -15.52 13.63
C ALA A 288 7.17 -14.59 14.47
N TRP A 289 7.38 -13.36 14.00
CA TRP A 289 8.08 -12.31 14.73
C TRP A 289 7.71 -10.90 14.27
N CYS A 290 8.01 -9.93 15.12
CA CYS A 290 7.88 -8.52 14.83
C CYS A 290 9.13 -7.77 15.30
N SER A 291 9.71 -6.95 14.44
CA SER A 291 10.81 -6.04 14.77
C SER A 291 10.34 -4.58 14.77
N TYR A 292 11.03 -3.75 15.55
CA TYR A 292 10.66 -2.36 15.78
C TYR A 292 11.86 -1.42 15.66
N ARG A 293 11.61 -0.28 15.04
CA ARG A 293 12.56 0.82 14.93
C ARG A 293 11.85 2.17 15.06
N SER A 294 12.61 3.19 15.41
CA SER A 294 12.11 4.55 15.52
C SER A 294 11.78 5.11 14.14
N ALA A 295 10.90 6.12 14.07
CA ALA A 295 10.51 6.77 12.83
C ALA A 295 11.69 7.40 12.06
N ASP A 296 12.79 7.73 12.76
CA ASP A 296 14.00 8.32 12.21
C ASP A 296 15.10 7.30 11.86
N GLU A 297 14.85 6.00 12.05
CA GLU A 297 15.81 4.93 11.76
C GLU A 297 15.48 4.23 10.43
N ALA A 298 16.45 4.15 9.53
CA ALA A 298 16.37 3.35 8.31
C ALA A 298 17.40 2.20 8.32
N PRO A 299 17.05 1.00 7.85
CA PRO A 299 17.97 -0.13 7.85
C PRO A 299 18.95 -0.08 6.67
N LEU A 300 20.25 -0.03 6.97
CA LEU A 300 21.33 -0.06 5.99
C LEU A 300 21.27 -1.32 5.10
N SER A 301 20.85 -2.46 5.66
CA SER A 301 20.72 -3.72 4.93
C SER A 301 19.70 -3.68 3.80
N LEU A 302 18.83 -2.67 3.74
CA LEU A 302 17.87 -2.45 2.66
C LEU A 302 18.31 -1.36 1.69
N LEU A 303 19.40 -0.63 1.95
CA LEU A 303 19.90 0.42 1.07
C LEU A 303 20.75 -0.13 -0.08
N PRO A 304 20.89 0.59 -1.21
CA PRO A 304 21.75 0.18 -2.31
C PRO A 304 23.18 -0.07 -1.85
N ALA A 305 23.77 -1.16 -2.35
CA ALA A 305 25.14 -1.51 -2.04
C ALA A 305 25.86 -2.11 -3.23
N GLN A 306 27.17 -1.90 -3.27
CA GLN A 306 28.08 -2.43 -4.26
C GLN A 306 29.14 -3.29 -3.57
N THR A 307 29.37 -4.48 -4.10
CA THR A 307 30.52 -5.30 -3.72
C THR A 307 31.78 -4.73 -4.37
N GLN A 308 32.74 -4.30 -3.55
CA GLN A 308 34.06 -3.84 -4.00
C GLN A 308 35.05 -5.00 -4.08
N ALA A 309 35.00 -5.87 -3.08
CA ALA A 309 35.77 -7.11 -3.02
C ALA A 309 34.96 -8.22 -2.37
N ASN A 310 35.14 -9.44 -2.87
CA ASN A 310 34.64 -10.66 -2.26
C ASN A 310 35.57 -11.80 -2.67
N ARG A 311 36.29 -12.35 -1.69
CA ARG A 311 37.34 -13.35 -1.93
C ARG A 311 37.20 -14.45 -0.89
N ARG A 312 37.53 -15.67 -1.31
CA ARG A 312 37.73 -16.82 -0.44
C ARG A 312 39.17 -17.28 -0.61
N LEU A 313 39.79 -17.79 0.45
CA LEU A 313 41.02 -18.57 0.31
C LEU A 313 40.70 -19.99 -0.14
N LEU A 314 39.56 -20.54 0.30
CA LEU A 314 39.09 -21.87 -0.05
C LEU A 314 37.75 -21.81 -0.79
N GLY A 315 37.69 -22.42 -1.97
CA GLY A 315 36.46 -22.54 -2.74
C GLY A 315 36.09 -21.30 -3.57
N GLN A 316 34.83 -21.24 -4.01
CA GLN A 316 34.31 -20.10 -4.77
C GLN A 316 33.72 -19.05 -3.84
N ALA A 317 33.95 -17.77 -4.16
CA ALA A 317 33.31 -16.67 -3.45
C ALA A 317 31.80 -16.72 -3.62
N GLU A 318 31.09 -16.88 -2.51
CA GLU A 318 29.63 -16.81 -2.47
C GLU A 318 29.18 -15.36 -2.34
N PRO A 319 28.08 -14.93 -2.99
CA PRO A 319 27.54 -13.60 -2.81
C PRO A 319 27.05 -13.43 -1.37
N TRP A 320 27.29 -12.25 -0.82
CA TRP A 320 26.71 -11.84 0.45
C TRP A 320 25.18 -11.81 0.37
N ARG A 321 24.51 -11.90 1.52
CA ARG A 321 23.06 -11.99 1.64
C ARG A 321 22.49 -10.84 2.48
N ARG A 322 21.26 -10.44 2.17
CA ARG A 322 20.51 -9.41 2.90
C ARG A 322 19.40 -10.06 3.70
N ASN A 323 19.37 -9.81 5.00
CA ASN A 323 18.31 -10.26 5.91
C ASN A 323 18.09 -11.79 5.89
N GLU A 324 19.12 -12.53 5.50
CA GLU A 324 19.13 -13.99 5.53
C GLU A 324 20.57 -14.48 5.70
N THR A 325 20.73 -15.64 6.34
CA THR A 325 22.05 -16.28 6.53
C THR A 325 22.55 -16.89 5.22
N ALA A 326 23.79 -17.37 5.20
CA ALA A 326 24.32 -18.13 4.06
C ALA A 326 23.46 -19.38 3.74
N ALA A 327 22.86 -19.98 4.77
CA ALA A 327 21.94 -21.12 4.66
C ALA A 327 20.52 -20.74 4.22
N GLY A 328 20.22 -19.44 4.05
CA GLY A 328 18.90 -18.94 3.65
C GLY A 328 17.90 -18.78 4.80
N GLU A 329 18.34 -18.83 6.06
CA GLU A 329 17.46 -18.56 7.21
C GLU A 329 17.15 -17.06 7.30
N SER A 330 15.88 -16.66 7.33
CA SER A 330 15.48 -15.24 7.40
C SER A 330 15.69 -14.57 8.76
N LEU A 331 16.06 -15.33 9.79
CA LEU A 331 16.39 -14.80 11.11
C LEU A 331 17.90 -14.96 11.35
N LEU A 332 18.61 -13.83 11.37
CA LEU A 332 20.05 -13.79 11.61
C LEU A 332 20.33 -13.98 13.09
N ALA A 333 21.28 -14.83 13.44
CA ALA A 333 21.62 -15.10 14.84
C ALA A 333 23.11 -15.38 15.02
N GLY A 334 23.75 -14.66 15.93
CA GLY A 334 25.19 -14.76 16.21
C GLY A 334 25.57 -14.03 17.49
N GLY A 335 26.57 -14.53 18.22
CA GLY A 335 27.11 -13.87 19.43
C GLY A 335 26.07 -13.53 20.50
N GLY A 336 25.00 -14.33 20.64
CA GLY A 336 23.91 -14.06 21.58
C GLY A 336 22.93 -12.94 21.16
N ARG A 337 22.97 -12.50 19.91
CA ARG A 337 22.04 -11.54 19.32
C ARG A 337 21.24 -12.18 18.19
N GLU A 338 20.05 -11.63 17.91
CA GLU A 338 19.22 -12.05 16.79
C GLU A 338 18.63 -10.80 16.12
N SER A 339 18.42 -10.86 14.80
CA SER A 339 17.80 -9.79 14.03
C SER A 339 17.17 -10.31 12.75
N ASP A 340 16.06 -9.72 12.32
CA ASP A 340 15.47 -9.92 10.99
C ASP A 340 16.06 -8.98 9.94
N LEU A 341 16.92 -8.04 10.36
CA LEU A 341 17.58 -7.07 9.49
C LEU A 341 19.09 -7.18 9.67
N GLY A 342 19.80 -7.37 8.56
CA GLY A 342 21.26 -7.42 8.58
C GLY A 342 21.86 -7.91 7.28
N ILE A 343 23.18 -8.13 7.32
CA ILE A 343 23.99 -8.50 6.16
C ILE A 343 24.81 -9.71 6.57
N ALA A 344 24.69 -10.81 5.83
CA ALA A 344 25.54 -11.98 5.99
C ALA A 344 26.63 -11.98 4.93
N THR A 345 27.87 -12.16 5.37
CA THR A 345 29.09 -12.08 4.57
C THR A 345 30.04 -13.19 4.97
N HIS A 346 31.15 -13.31 4.25
CA HIS A 346 32.28 -14.14 4.65
C HIS A 346 33.58 -13.34 4.48
N SER A 347 34.62 -13.66 5.24
CA SER A 347 35.94 -13.07 5.03
C SER A 347 36.55 -13.61 3.71
N TYR A 348 37.17 -12.82 2.83
CA TYR A 348 37.31 -11.38 2.83
C TYR A 348 36.19 -10.73 2.02
N SER A 349 35.56 -9.68 2.57
CA SER A 349 34.55 -8.90 1.84
C SER A 349 34.63 -7.41 2.12
N GLU A 350 34.30 -6.61 1.10
CA GLU A 350 34.15 -5.16 1.14
C GLU A 350 32.82 -4.78 0.48
N LEU A 351 31.91 -4.20 1.26
CA LEU A 351 30.59 -3.80 0.81
C LEU A 351 30.38 -2.30 1.01
N ALA A 352 30.26 -1.55 -0.08
CA ALA A 352 29.99 -0.12 -0.05
C ALA A 352 28.49 0.15 -0.14
N PHE A 353 27.90 0.77 0.89
CA PHE A 353 26.50 1.18 0.95
C PHE A 353 26.36 2.67 0.67
N ILE A 354 25.37 3.04 -0.13
CA ILE A 354 25.04 4.45 -0.38
C ILE A 354 24.15 4.95 0.77
N LEU A 355 24.57 6.03 1.43
CA LEU A 355 23.78 6.67 2.48
C LEU A 355 22.79 7.69 1.90
N PRO A 356 21.54 7.74 2.41
CA PRO A 356 20.62 8.82 2.10
C PRO A 356 21.15 10.18 2.58
N SER A 357 20.77 11.25 1.89
CA SER A 357 21.00 12.61 2.37
C SER A 357 20.36 12.83 3.74
N GLY A 358 21.02 13.56 4.62
CA GLY A 358 20.51 13.82 5.98
C GLY A 358 20.75 12.68 6.97
N THR A 359 21.54 11.67 6.61
CA THR A 359 22.01 10.67 7.58
C THR A 359 22.97 11.32 8.58
N LYS A 360 22.77 11.06 9.87
CA LYS A 360 23.57 11.60 10.98
C LYS A 360 24.45 10.54 11.63
N THR A 361 23.85 9.43 12.04
CA THR A 361 24.56 8.36 12.72
C THR A 361 24.30 6.99 12.11
N LEU A 362 25.27 6.09 12.29
CA LEU A 362 25.16 4.67 11.99
C LEU A 362 25.42 3.87 13.26
N SER A 363 24.57 2.89 13.55
CA SER A 363 24.83 1.89 14.59
C SER A 363 24.55 0.50 14.08
N LEU A 364 25.36 -0.48 14.48
CA LEU A 364 25.18 -1.88 14.14
C LEU A 364 25.83 -2.79 15.17
N THR A 365 25.56 -4.08 15.04
CA THR A 365 26.23 -5.13 15.81
C THR A 365 26.89 -6.11 14.86
N VAL A 366 28.09 -6.60 15.18
CA VAL A 366 28.77 -7.65 14.40
C VAL A 366 29.00 -8.89 15.24
N ALA A 367 28.78 -10.06 14.64
CA ALA A 367 29.02 -11.37 15.24
C ALA A 367 29.35 -12.38 14.15
N LEU A 368 29.95 -13.51 14.51
CA LEU A 368 29.99 -14.68 13.63
C LEU A 368 28.64 -15.40 13.69
N ASP A 369 28.22 -15.98 12.56
CA ASP A 369 26.97 -16.73 12.45
C ASP A 369 26.96 -17.90 13.45
N ARG A 370 25.85 -18.14 14.15
CA ARG A 370 25.74 -19.29 15.05
C ARG A 370 26.02 -20.63 14.35
N ALA A 371 25.78 -20.72 13.05
CA ALA A 371 25.89 -21.96 12.28
C ALA A 371 27.33 -22.45 12.13
N VAL A 372 28.32 -21.55 12.20
CA VAL A 372 29.74 -21.90 12.06
C VAL A 372 30.43 -22.24 13.38
N GLY A 373 29.71 -22.17 14.50
CA GLY A 373 30.22 -22.52 15.82
C GLY A 373 31.33 -21.58 16.31
N GLU A 374 32.28 -22.12 17.06
CA GLU A 374 33.29 -21.32 17.77
C GLU A 374 34.59 -21.08 17.00
N GLY A 375 34.81 -21.79 15.89
CA GLY A 375 36.11 -21.85 15.18
C GLY A 375 36.45 -20.63 14.30
N GLY A 376 35.46 -19.82 13.91
CA GLY A 376 35.68 -18.65 13.05
C GLY A 376 36.54 -17.57 13.71
N CYS A 377 37.29 -16.81 12.91
CA CYS A 377 38.07 -15.67 13.39
C CYS A 377 38.30 -14.58 12.32
N VAL A 378 37.76 -13.39 12.60
CA VAL A 378 37.75 -12.27 11.65
C VAL A 378 38.17 -10.96 12.33
N ARG A 379 38.48 -9.96 11.50
CA ARG A 379 38.54 -8.55 11.91
C ARG A 379 37.55 -7.77 11.07
N CYS A 380 36.67 -7.01 11.70
CA CYS A 380 35.64 -6.22 11.03
C CYS A 380 35.96 -4.73 11.18
N ARG A 381 35.86 -3.98 10.08
CA ARG A 381 36.16 -2.54 10.03
C ARG A 381 35.11 -1.79 9.24
N ILE A 382 34.97 -0.50 9.51
CA ILE A 382 34.04 0.38 8.82
C ILE A 382 34.78 1.64 8.35
N PHE A 383 34.64 1.98 7.07
CA PHE A 383 35.25 3.18 6.48
C PHE A 383 34.22 4.13 5.88
N ALA A 384 34.55 5.43 5.88
CA ALA A 384 33.78 6.48 5.20
C ALA A 384 34.37 6.79 3.81
N ASP A 385 33.53 6.83 2.79
CA ASP A 385 33.80 7.28 1.41
C ASP A 385 34.90 6.55 0.61
N GLY A 386 35.54 5.53 1.19
CA GLY A 386 36.40 4.57 0.49
C GLY A 386 37.33 3.82 1.45
N MET A 387 38.06 2.82 0.94
CA MET A 387 39.06 2.08 1.73
C MET A 387 40.24 2.97 2.19
N ASP A 388 40.57 4.01 1.43
CA ASP A 388 41.56 5.02 1.81
C ASP A 388 40.96 6.17 2.65
N GLY A 389 39.67 6.07 2.99
CA GLY A 389 38.94 7.07 3.73
C GLY A 389 39.15 6.99 5.25
N LYS A 390 38.34 7.74 5.99
CA LYS A 390 38.39 7.73 7.46
C LYS A 390 37.84 6.39 7.97
N GLU A 391 38.65 5.65 8.73
CA GLU A 391 38.14 4.53 9.53
C GLU A 391 37.24 5.07 10.65
N LEU A 392 36.02 4.56 10.68
CA LEU A 392 35.00 4.92 11.66
C LEU A 392 35.03 3.99 12.87
N TRP A 393 35.42 2.72 12.67
CA TRP A 393 35.34 1.69 13.70
C TRP A 393 36.13 0.41 13.34
N GLU A 394 36.65 -0.29 14.36
CA GLU A 394 37.15 -1.68 14.25
C GLU A 394 36.66 -2.58 15.40
N SER A 395 36.51 -3.88 15.11
CA SER A 395 36.09 -4.88 16.11
C SER A 395 37.22 -5.44 16.98
N TYR A 396 38.48 -5.15 16.62
CA TYR A 396 39.63 -6.02 16.91
C TYR A 396 39.40 -7.44 16.36
N ILE A 397 40.14 -8.44 16.87
CA ILE A 397 39.89 -9.84 16.56
C ILE A 397 38.59 -10.31 17.20
N LEU A 398 37.70 -10.90 16.38
CA LEU A 398 36.43 -11.48 16.77
C LEU A 398 36.44 -12.99 16.48
N ARG A 399 36.25 -13.83 17.52
CA ARG A 399 36.14 -15.29 17.40
C ARG A 399 34.71 -15.78 17.54
N GLY A 400 34.44 -17.00 17.06
CA GLY A 400 33.09 -17.59 17.15
C GLY A 400 32.60 -17.77 18.60
N SER A 401 33.54 -17.97 19.54
CA SER A 401 33.25 -18.03 20.98
C SER A 401 32.95 -16.67 21.63
N ASP A 402 33.25 -15.57 20.95
CA ASP A 402 33.08 -14.24 21.51
C ASP A 402 31.61 -13.78 21.39
N GLY A 403 31.17 -12.95 22.33
CA GLY A 403 29.90 -12.25 22.22
C GLY A 403 29.90 -11.25 21.07
N ALA A 404 28.71 -10.86 20.62
CA ALA A 404 28.56 -9.84 19.59
C ALA A 404 29.21 -8.50 20.00
N LYS A 405 29.73 -7.76 19.03
CA LYS A 405 30.37 -6.44 19.22
C LYS A 405 29.48 -5.35 18.67
N GLU A 406 29.23 -4.32 19.47
CA GLU A 406 28.43 -3.16 19.08
C GLU A 406 29.35 -2.02 18.65
N THR A 407 28.92 -1.25 17.64
CA THR A 407 29.67 -0.07 17.19
C THR A 407 29.46 1.16 18.07
N GLY A 408 28.37 1.20 18.83
CA GLY A 408 27.80 2.46 19.31
C GLY A 408 27.26 3.30 18.14
N GLU A 409 27.04 4.60 18.39
CA GLU A 409 26.64 5.55 17.35
C GLU A 409 27.88 6.16 16.68
N LEU A 410 28.10 5.81 15.41
CA LEU A 410 29.15 6.36 14.57
C LEU A 410 28.63 7.61 13.87
N ASP A 411 29.39 8.71 13.92
CA ASP A 411 29.09 9.92 13.15
C ASP A 411 29.40 9.69 11.67
N VAL A 412 28.36 9.83 10.85
CA VAL A 412 28.41 9.68 9.39
C VAL A 412 27.79 10.89 8.68
N GLU A 413 27.67 12.03 9.38
CA GLU A 413 27.14 13.24 8.78
C GLU A 413 28.00 13.67 7.57
N GLY A 414 27.36 13.83 6.42
CA GLY A 414 28.02 14.22 5.16
C GLY A 414 28.75 13.08 4.42
N VAL A 415 28.84 11.88 5.01
CA VAL A 415 29.39 10.68 4.36
C VAL A 415 28.42 10.19 3.29
N LYS A 416 28.94 9.86 2.10
CA LYS A 416 28.14 9.35 0.98
C LYS A 416 28.12 7.84 0.93
N HIS A 417 29.26 7.21 1.24
CA HIS A 417 29.39 5.76 1.27
C HIS A 417 29.93 5.27 2.60
N VAL A 418 29.33 4.22 3.14
CA VAL A 418 29.92 3.44 4.24
C VAL A 418 30.38 2.10 3.69
N ILE A 419 31.61 1.73 4.01
CA ILE A 419 32.23 0.50 3.53
C ILE A 419 32.36 -0.43 4.72
N LEU A 420 31.61 -1.54 4.70
CA LEU A 420 31.74 -2.63 5.66
C LEU A 420 32.81 -3.59 5.16
N VAL A 421 33.81 -3.83 5.99
CA VAL A 421 34.95 -4.69 5.65
C VAL A 421 35.01 -5.84 6.64
N THR A 422 35.04 -7.06 6.12
CA THR A 422 35.34 -8.27 6.88
C THR A 422 36.68 -8.79 6.39
N GLU A 423 37.73 -8.58 7.18
CA GLU A 423 39.10 -8.98 6.88
C GLU A 423 39.39 -10.39 7.40
N TYR A 424 40.36 -11.04 6.76
CA TYR A 424 41.00 -12.20 7.34
C TYR A 424 41.80 -11.80 8.60
N ALA A 425 41.77 -12.64 9.62
CA ALA A 425 42.56 -12.45 10.83
C ALA A 425 43.86 -13.29 10.87
N HIS A 426 44.48 -13.64 9.73
CA HIS A 426 45.52 -14.68 9.70
C HIS A 426 46.75 -14.40 10.57
N GLU A 427 47.29 -13.18 10.52
CA GLU A 427 48.54 -12.85 11.23
C GLU A 427 48.35 -12.87 12.75
N ASP A 428 47.15 -12.51 13.21
CA ASP A 428 46.79 -12.39 14.62
C ASP A 428 45.81 -13.48 15.06
N ARG A 429 45.73 -14.60 14.32
CA ARG A 429 44.73 -15.65 14.60
C ARG A 429 45.05 -16.33 15.94
N PRO A 430 44.14 -16.29 16.92
CA PRO A 430 44.38 -16.85 18.25
C PRO A 430 44.28 -18.37 18.25
N GLU A 431 44.85 -19.00 19.28
CA GLU A 431 44.74 -20.44 19.50
C GLU A 431 43.26 -20.87 19.61
N GLY A 432 42.91 -21.99 18.95
CA GLY A 432 41.56 -22.54 18.93
C GLY A 432 40.68 -22.07 17.78
N ALA A 433 41.07 -21.04 17.03
CA ALA A 433 40.41 -20.70 15.78
C ALA A 433 40.87 -21.61 14.63
N ASP A 434 39.98 -21.90 13.69
CA ASP A 434 40.24 -22.76 12.53
C ASP A 434 41.33 -22.14 11.62
N PRO A 435 42.03 -22.86 10.75
CA PRO A 435 42.99 -22.22 9.85
C PRO A 435 42.28 -21.49 8.69
N LEU A 436 43.02 -20.57 8.04
CA LEU A 436 42.57 -19.85 6.84
C LEU A 436 41.27 -19.07 7.09
N ASP A 437 40.32 -19.14 6.16
CA ASP A 437 39.02 -18.47 6.20
C ASP A 437 37.89 -19.44 6.60
N ILE A 438 38.22 -20.58 7.21
CA ILE A 438 37.22 -21.57 7.63
C ILE A 438 36.38 -20.99 8.77
N CYS A 439 35.05 -21.18 8.68
CA CYS A 439 34.07 -20.72 9.66
C CYS A 439 34.01 -19.18 9.82
N ASP A 440 34.47 -18.40 8.84
CA ASP A 440 34.47 -16.94 8.90
C ASP A 440 33.17 -16.32 8.33
N ASP A 441 32.01 -16.96 8.53
CA ASP A 441 30.70 -16.39 8.16
C ASP A 441 30.29 -15.33 9.20
N VAL A 442 30.20 -14.08 8.74
CA VAL A 442 29.97 -12.89 9.59
C VAL A 442 28.61 -12.29 9.33
N LEU A 443 27.95 -11.90 10.42
CA LEU A 443 26.68 -11.21 10.45
C LEU A 443 26.86 -9.77 10.94
N TRP A 444 26.47 -8.80 10.10
CA TRP A 444 26.26 -7.40 10.49
C TRP A 444 24.78 -7.22 10.82
N LEU A 445 24.44 -7.36 12.10
CA LEU A 445 23.09 -7.37 12.66
C LEU A 445 22.58 -5.96 12.95
N THR A 446 21.31 -5.72 12.64
CA THR A 446 20.57 -4.48 12.93
C THR A 446 21.33 -3.21 12.51
N PRO A 447 21.83 -3.11 11.27
CA PRO A 447 22.54 -1.91 10.87
C PRO A 447 21.53 -0.80 10.57
N LEU A 448 21.46 0.19 11.46
CA LEU A 448 20.50 1.28 11.44
C LEU A 448 21.21 2.61 11.23
N VAL A 449 20.72 3.38 10.26
CA VAL A 449 21.11 4.77 10.05
C VAL A 449 20.03 5.68 10.62
N ARG A 450 20.43 6.70 11.39
CA ARG A 450 19.52 7.72 11.90
C ARG A 450 19.50 8.92 10.96
N LEU A 451 18.29 9.35 10.61
CA LEU A 451 18.02 10.43 9.68
C LEU A 451 17.66 11.72 10.41
N ASP A 452 17.98 12.86 9.81
CA ASP A 452 17.60 14.18 10.31
C ASP A 452 16.19 14.57 9.82
N TRP A 453 15.21 14.57 10.73
CA TRP A 453 13.82 14.97 10.47
C TRP A 453 13.51 16.40 10.94
N THR A 454 14.46 17.34 10.82
CA THR A 454 14.17 18.77 11.04
C THR A 454 12.87 19.24 10.35
N PRO A 455 12.20 20.31 10.82
CA PRO A 455 10.94 20.78 10.23
C PRO A 455 11.00 20.97 8.70
N GLN A 456 12.12 21.53 8.19
CA GLN A 456 12.36 21.68 6.76
C GLN A 456 12.36 20.33 6.02
N ALA A 457 13.04 19.34 6.59
CA ALA A 457 13.01 17.97 6.09
C ALA A 457 11.57 17.43 6.16
N GLY A 458 10.85 17.65 7.25
CA GLY A 458 9.44 17.28 7.41
C GLY A 458 8.52 17.78 6.29
N SER A 459 8.69 19.02 5.85
CA SER A 459 7.93 19.60 4.73
C SER A 459 8.30 18.95 3.38
N ASP A 460 9.60 18.73 3.12
CA ASP A 460 10.05 18.02 1.92
C ASP A 460 9.53 16.58 1.87
N LEU A 461 9.45 15.95 3.04
CA LEU A 461 8.95 14.60 3.25
C LEU A 461 7.42 14.54 3.05
N ALA A 462 6.67 15.55 3.52
CA ALA A 462 5.26 15.70 3.19
C ALA A 462 5.03 15.88 1.68
N ARG A 463 5.89 16.65 0.99
CA ARG A 463 5.84 16.79 -0.47
C ARG A 463 6.02 15.47 -1.20
N ALA A 464 6.91 14.60 -0.69
CA ALA A 464 7.16 13.28 -1.26
C ALA A 464 6.01 12.29 -1.00
N ALA A 465 5.37 12.37 0.17
CA ALA A 465 4.31 11.43 0.58
C ALA A 465 2.93 11.74 -0.03
N LEU A 466 2.66 13.00 -0.37
CA LEU A 466 1.33 13.45 -0.82
C LEU A 466 1.22 13.44 -2.34
N ASP A 467 0.39 12.54 -2.85
CA ASP A 467 0.19 12.34 -4.28
C ASP A 467 -0.17 13.66 -4.99
N GLY A 468 0.59 13.96 -6.06
CA GLY A 468 0.31 15.11 -6.92
C GLY A 468 1.01 16.43 -6.57
N LEU A 469 1.71 16.51 -5.43
CA LEU A 469 2.43 17.72 -5.02
C LEU A 469 3.74 17.96 -5.78
N GLY A 470 4.40 16.92 -6.32
CA GLY A 470 5.75 17.05 -6.88
C GLY A 470 5.90 18.01 -8.08
N GLY A 471 4.80 18.45 -8.69
CA GLY A 471 4.80 19.47 -9.75
C GLY A 471 4.49 20.90 -9.28
N TRP A 472 4.46 21.12 -7.97
CA TRP A 472 4.13 22.40 -7.33
C TRP A 472 5.27 22.85 -6.42
N ASP A 473 5.60 24.13 -6.48
CA ASP A 473 6.50 24.78 -5.53
C ASP A 473 5.70 25.11 -4.27
N ALA A 474 6.10 24.56 -3.13
CA ALA A 474 5.40 24.75 -1.87
C ALA A 474 6.12 25.76 -0.97
N GLY A 475 5.37 26.69 -0.39
CA GLY A 475 5.84 27.76 0.49
C GLY A 475 4.76 28.31 1.41
N GLY A 476 5.01 29.49 2.00
CA GLY A 476 4.21 30.06 3.07
C GLY A 476 4.69 29.62 4.46
N GLU A 477 4.36 30.41 5.49
CA GLU A 477 4.75 30.14 6.88
C GLU A 477 4.22 28.77 7.34
N GLY A 478 3.00 28.41 6.93
CA GLY A 478 2.38 27.14 7.28
C GLY A 478 3.08 25.92 6.69
N TRP A 479 3.85 26.06 5.60
CA TRP A 479 4.54 24.95 4.97
C TRP A 479 5.69 24.42 5.85
N GLN A 480 6.47 25.29 6.49
CA GLN A 480 7.61 24.89 7.32
C GLN A 480 7.21 24.18 8.61
N GLU A 481 5.99 24.42 9.06
CA GLU A 481 5.41 23.78 10.26
C GLU A 481 4.47 22.62 9.91
N THR A 482 4.29 22.36 8.62
CA THR A 482 3.42 21.28 8.16
C THR A 482 3.99 19.94 8.60
N ARG A 483 3.09 19.08 9.11
CA ARG A 483 3.43 17.69 9.40
C ARG A 483 2.49 16.75 8.66
N LEU A 484 3.03 15.61 8.26
CA LEU A 484 2.23 14.49 7.81
C LEU A 484 1.65 13.77 9.03
N ALA A 485 0.42 13.32 8.95
CA ALA A 485 -0.21 12.40 9.89
C ALA A 485 -0.97 11.33 9.10
N THR A 486 -1.63 10.41 9.79
CA THR A 486 -2.46 9.39 9.16
C THR A 486 -3.77 9.24 9.92
N GLN A 487 -4.84 8.90 9.20
CA GLN A 487 -6.16 8.69 9.80
C GLN A 487 -6.81 7.46 9.17
N TRP A 488 -7.36 6.58 10.01
CA TRP A 488 -8.17 5.45 9.52
C TRP A 488 -9.48 5.96 8.91
N ASN A 489 -9.73 5.56 7.67
CA ASN A 489 -10.95 5.80 6.94
C ASN A 489 -11.84 4.56 6.98
N GLU A 490 -12.99 4.68 7.64
CA GLU A 490 -13.97 3.61 7.76
C GLU A 490 -14.65 3.20 6.44
N PHE A 491 -14.75 4.11 5.46
CA PHE A 491 -15.35 3.82 4.15
C PHE A 491 -14.36 3.14 3.21
N GLY A 492 -13.12 3.63 3.16
CA GLY A 492 -12.06 3.01 2.36
C GLY A 492 -11.48 1.75 2.98
N LYS A 493 -11.65 1.58 4.30
CA LYS A 493 -10.94 0.57 5.12
C LYS A 493 -9.43 0.64 4.91
N CYS A 494 -8.93 1.86 4.92
CA CYS A 494 -7.53 2.21 4.69
C CYS A 494 -7.16 3.41 5.55
N TRP A 495 -5.87 3.67 5.71
CA TRP A 495 -5.36 4.92 6.26
C TRP A 495 -5.14 5.94 5.15
N ASP A 496 -5.79 7.09 5.30
CA ASP A 496 -5.50 8.28 4.49
C ASP A 496 -4.28 9.02 5.04
N PRO A 497 -3.41 9.56 4.18
CA PRO A 497 -2.43 10.56 4.61
C PRO A 497 -3.16 11.86 4.97
N VAL A 498 -2.77 12.48 6.08
CA VAL A 498 -3.38 13.70 6.58
C VAL A 498 -2.33 14.80 6.60
N LEU A 499 -2.55 15.82 5.78
CA LEU A 499 -1.79 17.06 5.82
C LEU A 499 -2.26 17.85 7.04
N VAL A 500 -1.39 18.09 8.01
CA VAL A 500 -1.67 18.93 9.17
C VAL A 500 -0.96 20.26 9.01
N VAL A 501 -1.72 21.34 8.95
CA VAL A 501 -1.24 22.72 8.83
C VAL A 501 -1.34 23.38 10.22
N SER A 502 -0.46 24.31 10.56
CA SER A 502 -0.63 25.12 11.77
C SER A 502 -1.92 25.94 11.73
N LYS A 503 -2.50 26.22 12.89
CA LYS A 503 -3.74 27.00 12.97
C LYS A 503 -3.52 28.40 12.40
N GLU A 504 -4.45 28.87 11.59
CA GLU A 504 -4.39 30.17 10.89
C GLU A 504 -3.23 30.35 9.92
N ALA A 505 -2.31 29.38 9.82
CA ALA A 505 -1.20 29.41 8.90
C ALA A 505 -1.68 29.06 7.48
N GLU A 506 -1.07 29.75 6.51
CA GLU A 506 -1.34 29.52 5.09
C GLU A 506 -0.22 28.70 4.48
N LEU A 507 -0.64 27.62 3.83
CA LEU A 507 0.20 26.81 2.95
C LEU A 507 -0.12 27.24 1.52
N ILE A 508 0.92 27.63 0.78
CA ILE A 508 0.81 28.14 -0.58
C ILE A 508 1.52 27.17 -1.52
N LEU A 509 0.80 26.67 -2.51
CA LEU A 509 1.34 25.85 -3.59
C LEU A 509 1.28 26.66 -4.88
N THR A 510 2.43 26.89 -5.51
CA THR A 510 2.52 27.66 -6.75
C THR A 510 2.98 26.78 -7.91
N ARG A 511 2.50 27.08 -9.11
CA ARG A 511 2.92 26.40 -10.34
C ARG A 511 2.74 27.30 -11.55
N LYS A 512 3.81 27.51 -12.32
CA LYS A 512 3.73 28.12 -13.65
C LYS A 512 3.42 27.09 -14.70
N VAL A 513 2.42 27.34 -15.55
CA VAL A 513 1.99 26.38 -16.55
C VAL A 513 1.26 27.05 -17.71
N ARG A 514 1.44 26.50 -18.90
CA ARG A 514 0.61 26.84 -20.06
C ARG A 514 -0.67 26.03 -20.04
N ILE A 515 -1.81 26.72 -20.01
CA ILE A 515 -3.13 26.08 -20.02
C ILE A 515 -3.49 25.66 -21.44
N SER A 516 -3.97 24.42 -21.57
CA SER A 516 -4.40 23.81 -22.81
C SER A 516 -5.58 22.89 -22.54
N GLU A 517 -6.20 22.35 -23.60
CA GLU A 517 -7.27 21.35 -23.44
C GLU A 517 -6.80 20.09 -22.69
N ALA A 518 -5.49 19.82 -22.59
CA ALA A 518 -4.96 18.67 -21.86
C ALA A 518 -4.85 18.89 -20.35
N ASN A 519 -4.97 20.13 -19.88
CA ASN A 519 -4.68 20.56 -18.51
C ASN A 519 -5.45 21.86 -18.19
N ASP A 520 -6.77 21.81 -18.23
CA ASP A 520 -7.64 22.96 -17.97
C ASP A 520 -8.55 22.76 -16.75
N VAL A 521 -8.21 21.80 -15.88
CA VAL A 521 -8.83 21.58 -14.58
C VAL A 521 -7.74 21.37 -13.54
N VAL A 522 -7.80 22.14 -12.46
CA VAL A 522 -7.11 21.79 -11.21
C VAL A 522 -8.08 20.99 -10.36
N GLN A 523 -7.63 19.86 -9.85
CA GLN A 523 -8.42 18.95 -9.02
C GLN A 523 -7.67 18.62 -7.74
N LEU A 524 -8.28 18.92 -6.59
CA LEU A 524 -7.85 18.42 -5.29
C LEU A 524 -8.83 17.37 -4.79
N LEU A 525 -8.34 16.18 -4.47
CA LEU A 525 -9.10 15.09 -3.87
C LEU A 525 -8.73 15.00 -2.39
N ALA A 526 -9.75 14.98 -1.54
CA ALA A 526 -9.61 14.84 -0.10
C ALA A 526 -10.74 13.97 0.46
N ALA A 527 -10.62 13.51 1.72
CA ALA A 527 -11.77 12.98 2.43
C ALA A 527 -12.80 14.10 2.69
N ALA A 528 -14.08 13.77 2.56
CA ALA A 528 -15.17 14.71 2.74
C ALA A 528 -15.17 15.26 4.19
N PRO A 529 -15.10 16.59 4.38
CA PRO A 529 -15.22 17.17 5.71
C PRO A 529 -16.66 17.11 6.23
N LYS A 530 -16.84 17.33 7.54
CA LYS A 530 -18.21 17.39 8.12
C LYS A 530 -18.91 18.67 7.64
N ASN A 531 -18.17 19.76 7.51
CA ASN A 531 -18.56 21.02 6.87
C ASN A 531 -17.55 21.42 5.79
N LEU A 532 -18.02 21.85 4.62
CA LEU A 532 -17.14 22.30 3.53
C LEU A 532 -16.35 23.56 3.91
N GLU A 533 -16.91 24.38 4.78
CA GLU A 533 -16.27 25.59 5.33
C GLU A 533 -15.08 25.27 6.25
N GLU A 534 -14.92 24.01 6.70
CA GLU A 534 -13.74 23.59 7.47
C GLU A 534 -12.46 23.63 6.64
N HIS A 535 -12.57 23.55 5.32
CA HIS A 535 -11.45 23.58 4.40
C HIS A 535 -11.43 24.94 3.69
N LEU A 536 -10.59 25.86 4.17
CA LEU A 536 -10.33 27.14 3.52
C LEU A 536 -9.32 26.90 2.38
N ILE A 537 -9.85 26.56 1.20
CA ILE A 537 -9.05 26.24 0.01
C ILE A 537 -9.43 27.20 -1.12
N HIS A 538 -8.44 27.91 -1.64
CA HIS A 538 -8.60 28.91 -2.68
C HIS A 538 -7.57 28.70 -3.79
N LEU A 539 -7.99 28.86 -5.04
CA LEU A 539 -7.08 28.91 -6.18
C LEU A 539 -7.09 30.34 -6.74
N ARG A 540 -5.92 30.85 -7.05
CA ARG A 540 -5.71 32.04 -7.87
C ARG A 540 -5.02 31.70 -9.18
N VAL A 541 -5.38 32.41 -10.24
CA VAL A 541 -4.74 32.36 -11.56
C VAL A 541 -4.33 33.78 -11.91
N ASP A 542 -3.03 34.05 -11.94
CA ASP A 542 -2.48 35.42 -12.14
C ASP A 542 -3.19 36.47 -11.24
N ASP A 543 -3.23 36.18 -9.93
CA ASP A 543 -3.89 36.97 -8.86
C ASP A 543 -5.44 36.98 -8.86
N GLU A 544 -6.09 36.42 -9.89
CA GLU A 544 -7.55 36.32 -9.95
C GLU A 544 -8.05 35.08 -9.19
N ALA A 545 -8.94 35.29 -8.20
CA ALA A 545 -9.50 34.19 -7.40
C ALA A 545 -10.56 33.41 -8.19
N ILE A 546 -10.36 32.09 -8.30
CA ILE A 546 -11.25 31.20 -9.04
C ILE A 546 -12.12 30.41 -8.08
N GLY A 547 -13.43 30.42 -8.32
CA GLY A 547 -14.39 29.59 -7.60
C GLY A 547 -14.19 28.11 -7.91
N TRP A 548 -14.36 27.24 -6.91
CA TRP A 548 -14.39 25.80 -7.13
C TRP A 548 -15.82 25.25 -7.18
N THR A 549 -15.94 24.06 -7.78
CA THR A 549 -17.12 23.18 -7.68
C THR A 549 -16.71 21.84 -7.07
N THR A 550 -17.66 21.00 -6.66
CA THR A 550 -17.36 19.69 -6.06
C THR A 550 -18.08 18.52 -6.74
N SER A 551 -17.56 17.30 -6.51
CA SER A 551 -18.03 16.06 -7.16
C SER A 551 -19.39 15.53 -6.71
N THR A 552 -20.00 16.03 -5.62
CA THR A 552 -21.38 15.68 -5.22
C THR A 552 -21.91 16.55 -4.07
N ASP A 553 -23.21 16.85 -4.12
CA ASP A 553 -23.94 17.66 -3.13
C ASP A 553 -23.93 17.03 -1.71
N ARG A 554 -23.60 17.87 -0.71
CA ARG A 554 -23.49 17.58 0.74
C ARG A 554 -24.68 16.79 1.29
N ALA A 555 -25.88 17.02 0.74
CA ALA A 555 -27.11 16.35 1.17
C ALA A 555 -27.05 14.83 1.00
N ARG A 556 -26.44 14.35 -0.08
CA ARG A 556 -26.37 12.92 -0.41
C ARG A 556 -25.31 12.18 0.39
N MET A 557 -24.18 12.84 0.65
CA MET A 557 -23.20 12.34 1.62
C MET A 557 -23.79 12.32 3.03
N ARG A 558 -24.53 13.36 3.44
CA ARG A 558 -25.26 13.38 4.73
C ARG A 558 -26.31 12.28 4.84
N GLU A 559 -27.05 11.97 3.77
CA GLU A 559 -27.97 10.82 3.75
C GLU A 559 -27.22 9.50 3.90
N LEU A 560 -26.08 9.33 3.22
CA LEU A 560 -25.21 8.16 3.40
C LEU A 560 -24.67 8.06 4.83
N TYR A 561 -24.18 9.16 5.42
CA TYR A 561 -23.74 9.21 6.83
C TYR A 561 -24.88 8.97 7.82
N ALA A 562 -26.09 9.46 7.54
CA ALA A 562 -27.26 9.27 8.38
C ALA A 562 -27.79 7.83 8.31
N ALA A 563 -27.73 7.20 7.13
CA ALA A 563 -28.08 5.79 6.91
C ALA A 563 -27.00 4.83 7.42
N ALA A 564 -25.73 5.25 7.38
CA ALA A 564 -24.59 4.53 7.95
C ALA A 564 -24.46 4.72 9.47
N ARG A 565 -25.40 5.44 10.12
CA ARG A 565 -25.48 5.41 11.59
C ARG A 565 -25.61 3.94 12.00
N PRO A 566 -24.72 3.46 12.88
CA PRO A 566 -24.77 2.07 13.29
C PRO A 566 -26.06 1.87 14.06
N THR A 567 -27.06 1.23 13.45
CA THR A 567 -27.83 0.28 14.25
C THR A 567 -26.77 -0.65 14.86
N ARG A 568 -26.84 -0.91 16.17
CA ARG A 568 -25.88 -1.70 16.98
C ARG A 568 -25.49 -3.10 16.42
N ARG A 569 -25.89 -3.44 15.20
CA ARG A 569 -25.40 -4.57 14.43
C ARG A 569 -24.08 -4.20 13.75
N ASP A 570 -23.02 -4.57 14.46
CA ASP A 570 -21.71 -4.96 13.95
C ASP A 570 -21.65 -5.12 12.41
N PRO A 571 -21.04 -4.17 11.68
CA PRO A 571 -20.99 -4.17 10.21
C PRO A 571 -20.22 -5.35 9.61
N PHE A 572 -19.53 -6.15 10.44
CA PHE A 572 -18.75 -7.31 10.01
C PHE A 572 -19.53 -8.64 9.99
N GLN A 573 -20.81 -8.65 10.39
CA GLN A 573 -21.62 -9.88 10.41
C GLN A 573 -22.13 -10.37 9.04
N ASP A 574 -22.05 -9.56 7.98
CA ASP A 574 -22.63 -9.90 6.66
C ASP A 574 -21.61 -10.36 5.61
N ARG A 575 -20.49 -10.97 6.05
CA ARG A 575 -19.58 -11.77 5.18
C ARG A 575 -20.20 -13.13 4.79
N ARG A 576 -21.48 -13.16 4.40
CA ARG A 576 -22.12 -14.35 3.80
C ARG A 576 -21.81 -14.41 2.31
N GLY A 577 -20.59 -14.84 1.97
CA GLY A 577 -20.33 -15.41 0.65
C GLY A 577 -19.07 -14.90 -0.05
N PHE A 578 -17.90 -15.34 0.40
CA PHE A 578 -16.65 -15.30 -0.40
C PHE A 578 -16.69 -16.19 -1.67
N ARG A 579 -17.86 -16.72 -2.07
CA ARG A 579 -17.98 -17.71 -3.15
C ARG A 579 -18.81 -17.31 -4.35
N ASN A 580 -19.43 -16.13 -4.35
CA ASN A 580 -20.12 -15.63 -5.54
C ASN A 580 -19.41 -14.37 -6.01
N GLN A 581 -18.95 -14.41 -7.27
CA GLN A 581 -18.51 -13.28 -8.08
C GLN A 581 -19.65 -12.26 -8.24
N GLN A 582 -20.07 -11.61 -7.15
CA GLN A 582 -20.90 -10.42 -7.31
C GLN A 582 -20.02 -9.35 -7.94
N PRO A 583 -20.52 -8.64 -8.97
CA PRO A 583 -19.80 -7.50 -9.53
C PRO A 583 -19.47 -6.55 -8.38
N GLU A 584 -18.22 -6.10 -8.30
CA GLU A 584 -17.70 -5.17 -7.30
C GLU A 584 -18.70 -4.01 -7.13
N VAL A 585 -19.57 -4.10 -6.12
CA VAL A 585 -20.41 -2.96 -5.74
C VAL A 585 -19.45 -2.03 -5.03
N ARG A 586 -19.00 -0.97 -5.72
CA ARG A 586 -18.19 0.07 -5.11
C ARG A 586 -18.92 0.61 -3.89
N GLU A 587 -18.30 0.46 -2.73
CA GLU A 587 -18.79 1.04 -1.48
C GLU A 587 -18.84 2.58 -1.64
N PRO A 588 -19.75 3.27 -0.92
CA PRO A 588 -19.81 4.72 -0.99
C PRO A 588 -18.45 5.29 -0.60
N SER A 589 -17.81 5.99 -1.54
CA SER A 589 -16.56 6.68 -1.26
C SER A 589 -16.83 7.96 -0.48
N ASP A 590 -16.04 8.23 0.55
CA ASP A 590 -15.98 9.52 1.22
C ASP A 590 -15.05 10.51 0.50
N THR A 591 -14.64 10.23 -0.74
CA THR A 591 -13.82 11.16 -1.53
C THR A 591 -14.64 12.37 -1.97
N LEU A 592 -14.15 13.56 -1.63
CA LEU A 592 -14.61 14.83 -2.17
C LEU A 592 -13.56 15.36 -3.15
N ALA A 593 -14.00 15.74 -4.34
CA ALA A 593 -13.18 16.50 -5.27
C ALA A 593 -13.53 17.98 -5.21
N TYR A 594 -12.51 18.84 -5.22
CA TYR A 594 -12.60 20.27 -5.51
C TYR A 594 -12.06 20.49 -6.91
N TRP A 595 -12.83 21.15 -7.77
CA TRP A 595 -12.46 21.42 -9.15
C TRP A 595 -12.50 22.90 -9.44
N TRP A 596 -11.42 23.40 -10.04
CA TRP A 596 -11.34 24.74 -10.60
C TRP A 596 -11.26 24.65 -12.12
N ASP A 597 -12.17 25.34 -12.79
CA ASP A 597 -12.23 25.42 -14.24
C ASP A 597 -11.26 26.47 -14.76
N LEU A 598 -10.33 26.07 -15.63
CA LEU A 598 -9.34 26.95 -16.24
C LEU A 598 -9.58 27.18 -17.74
N GLN A 599 -10.76 26.85 -18.28
CA GLN A 599 -11.05 26.97 -19.71
C GLN A 599 -10.79 28.37 -20.28
N GLU A 600 -11.07 29.43 -19.52
CA GLU A 600 -10.92 30.82 -19.96
C GLU A 600 -9.45 31.22 -20.21
N TRP A 601 -8.49 30.49 -19.61
CA TRP A 601 -7.06 30.74 -19.75
C TRP A 601 -6.38 29.87 -20.82
N ARG A 602 -7.11 29.02 -21.55
CA ARG A 602 -6.55 28.18 -22.61
C ARG A 602 -5.68 28.99 -23.60
N GLY A 603 -4.50 28.47 -23.88
CA GLY A 603 -3.50 29.08 -24.77
C GLY A 603 -2.56 30.06 -24.07
N ARG A 604 -2.84 30.47 -22.83
CA ARG A 604 -2.03 31.39 -22.02
C ARG A 604 -1.10 30.64 -21.08
N GLU A 605 0.02 31.27 -20.76
CA GLU A 605 0.87 30.87 -19.63
C GLU A 605 0.42 31.65 -18.41
N VAL A 606 0.18 30.95 -17.31
CA VAL A 606 -0.37 31.52 -16.07
C VAL A 606 0.39 30.98 -14.87
N THR A 607 0.31 31.69 -13.75
CA THR A 607 0.72 31.23 -12.44
C THR A 607 -0.50 30.77 -11.66
N LEU A 608 -0.54 29.49 -11.31
CA LEU A 608 -1.52 28.91 -10.41
C LEU A 608 -1.01 29.04 -8.98
N GLU A 609 -1.83 29.55 -8.07
CA GLU A 609 -1.55 29.64 -6.64
C GLU A 609 -2.71 28.99 -5.87
N LEU A 610 -2.47 27.82 -5.28
CA LEU A 610 -3.41 27.10 -4.43
C LEU A 610 -3.06 27.35 -2.96
N THR A 611 -3.92 28.09 -2.28
CA THR A 611 -3.78 28.39 -0.84
C THR A 611 -4.67 27.48 -0.03
N ILE A 612 -4.08 26.86 0.99
CA ILE A 612 -4.74 26.00 1.97
C ILE A 612 -4.50 26.60 3.35
N ARG A 613 -5.57 26.95 4.06
CA ARG A 613 -5.48 27.52 5.40
C ARG A 613 -6.13 26.61 6.43
N GLY A 614 -5.43 26.37 7.53
CA GLY A 614 -6.01 25.72 8.71
C GLY A 614 -6.98 26.67 9.41
N SER A 615 -8.16 26.19 9.79
CA SER A 615 -9.10 26.93 10.65
C SER A 615 -8.90 26.56 12.13
N GLU A 616 -9.45 27.36 13.04
CA GLU A 616 -9.50 27.02 14.48
C GLU A 616 -10.14 25.65 14.75
N GLU A 617 -11.19 25.31 13.99
CA GLU A 617 -11.97 24.07 14.12
C GLU A 617 -11.29 22.87 13.46
N ARG A 618 -10.58 23.09 12.35
CA ARG A 618 -9.91 22.03 11.61
C ARG A 618 -8.68 22.53 10.86
N ASN A 619 -7.55 21.93 11.20
CA ASN A 619 -6.25 22.20 10.60
C ASN A 619 -5.66 20.95 9.92
N GLN A 620 -6.53 20.01 9.52
CA GLN A 620 -6.16 18.69 9.01
C GLN A 620 -6.97 18.36 7.75
N ILE A 621 -6.27 18.01 6.68
CA ILE A 621 -6.85 17.59 5.40
C ILE A 621 -6.38 16.17 5.11
N ALA A 622 -7.31 15.21 5.11
CA ALA A 622 -7.05 13.87 4.63
C ALA A 622 -6.90 13.93 3.10
N TRP A 623 -5.65 13.94 2.65
CA TRP A 623 -5.25 14.18 1.27
C TRP A 623 -5.36 12.90 0.44
N ARG A 624 -5.89 12.99 -0.77
CA ARG A 624 -5.96 11.85 -1.69
C ARG A 624 -5.28 12.11 -3.02
N GLY A 625 -5.16 13.37 -3.43
CA GLY A 625 -4.35 13.73 -4.58
C GLY A 625 -4.57 15.15 -5.06
N LEU A 626 -3.56 15.72 -5.71
CA LEU A 626 -3.66 16.97 -6.45
C LEU A 626 -3.31 16.74 -7.92
N SER A 627 -4.11 17.22 -8.85
CA SER A 627 -3.82 17.06 -10.27
C SER A 627 -4.18 18.29 -11.08
N HIS A 628 -3.44 18.46 -12.17
CA HIS A 628 -3.72 19.43 -13.22
C HIS A 628 -3.92 18.63 -14.51
N ARG A 629 -5.17 18.50 -14.95
CA ARG A 629 -5.60 17.54 -15.99
C ARG A 629 -6.73 18.11 -16.85
N SER A 630 -7.05 17.43 -17.94
CA SER A 630 -8.23 17.75 -18.74
C SER A 630 -9.52 17.24 -18.09
N ALA A 631 -10.63 17.92 -18.31
CA ALA A 631 -11.96 17.35 -18.11
C ALA A 631 -12.30 16.25 -19.12
N VAL A 632 -11.62 16.22 -20.28
CA VAL A 632 -11.91 15.32 -21.41
C VAL A 632 -10.72 14.42 -21.68
N LEU A 633 -10.99 13.12 -21.85
CA LEU A 633 -9.98 12.15 -22.22
C LEU A 633 -9.49 12.46 -23.64
N SER A 634 -8.16 12.47 -23.83
CA SER A 634 -7.60 12.63 -25.17
C SER A 634 -8.13 11.53 -26.11
N PRO A 635 -8.54 11.87 -27.35
CA PRO A 635 -9.00 10.86 -28.29
C PRO A 635 -7.86 9.86 -28.60
N PRO A 636 -8.20 8.60 -28.96
CA PRO A 636 -7.21 7.62 -29.37
C PRO A 636 -6.29 8.15 -30.47
N LYS A 637 -5.02 7.72 -30.49
CA LYS A 637 -4.03 8.17 -31.49
C LYS A 637 -4.60 8.04 -32.92
N GLY A 638 -4.63 9.16 -33.64
CA GLY A 638 -5.14 9.25 -35.01
C GLY A 638 -6.60 9.70 -35.14
N GLN A 639 -7.37 9.75 -34.04
CA GLN A 639 -8.69 10.36 -34.01
C GLN A 639 -8.60 11.81 -33.54
N LYS A 640 -9.24 12.72 -34.28
CA LYS A 640 -9.46 14.10 -33.84
C LYS A 640 -10.90 14.24 -33.39
N TRP A 641 -11.11 14.98 -32.31
CA TRP A 641 -12.44 15.43 -31.95
C TRP A 641 -13.03 16.26 -33.09
N VAL A 642 -14.28 15.97 -33.46
CA VAL A 642 -15.03 16.72 -34.49
C VAL A 642 -16.23 17.35 -33.80
N ALA A 643 -16.36 18.67 -33.90
CA ALA A 643 -17.54 19.37 -33.41
C ALA A 643 -18.75 19.06 -34.30
N PRO A 644 -19.96 18.91 -33.73
CA PRO A 644 -21.15 18.64 -34.54
C PRO A 644 -21.56 19.87 -35.36
N ASP A 645 -21.96 19.65 -36.62
CA ASP A 645 -22.59 20.68 -37.47
C ASP A 645 -24.04 20.97 -37.02
N VAL A 646 -24.71 19.96 -36.46
CA VAL A 646 -26.07 20.07 -35.93
C VAL A 646 -26.06 19.59 -34.49
N SER A 647 -26.22 20.53 -33.55
CA SER A 647 -26.31 20.18 -32.13
C SER A 647 -27.54 19.34 -31.85
N LEU A 648 -27.39 18.30 -31.02
CA LEU A 648 -28.48 17.38 -30.64
C LEU A 648 -29.64 18.13 -29.98
N THR A 649 -29.35 19.21 -29.26
CA THR A 649 -30.35 20.02 -28.57
C THR A 649 -31.09 20.98 -29.49
N SER A 650 -30.68 21.11 -30.75
CA SER A 650 -31.46 21.80 -31.79
C SER A 650 -32.53 20.91 -32.43
N ILE A 651 -32.54 19.61 -32.11
CA ILE A 651 -33.43 18.61 -32.71
C ILE A 651 -34.44 18.14 -31.67
N ASN A 652 -35.71 17.97 -32.07
CA ASN A 652 -36.71 17.38 -31.22
C ASN A 652 -36.53 15.86 -31.15
N PRO A 653 -36.46 15.25 -29.95
CA PRO A 653 -36.39 13.81 -29.84
C PRO A 653 -37.70 13.17 -30.30
N ARG A 654 -37.59 12.03 -31.00
CA ARG A 654 -38.73 11.19 -31.39
C ARG A 654 -39.42 10.59 -30.17
N SER A 655 -38.63 10.17 -29.18
CA SER A 655 -39.15 9.63 -27.92
C SER A 655 -38.20 9.85 -26.77
N LEU A 656 -38.78 10.02 -25.58
CA LEU A 656 -38.11 10.12 -24.29
C LEU A 656 -38.74 9.08 -23.35
N SER A 657 -37.93 8.35 -22.58
CA SER A 657 -38.45 7.44 -21.53
C SER A 657 -39.40 8.19 -20.58
N PRO A 658 -40.62 7.67 -20.33
CA PRO A 658 -41.63 8.40 -19.56
C PRO A 658 -41.28 8.53 -18.08
N ILE A 659 -41.59 9.73 -17.57
CA ILE A 659 -41.45 10.21 -16.20
C ILE A 659 -42.54 9.54 -15.36
N LYS A 660 -42.17 8.77 -14.33
CA LYS A 660 -43.14 8.49 -13.25
C LYS A 660 -42.71 9.04 -11.90
N GLU A 661 -41.42 9.00 -11.52
CA GLU A 661 -41.05 9.42 -10.15
C GLU A 661 -39.67 10.09 -9.97
N ARG A 662 -38.77 10.15 -10.99
CA ARG A 662 -37.36 10.56 -10.78
C ARG A 662 -36.73 11.51 -11.83
N GLY A 663 -37.53 12.20 -12.65
CA GLY A 663 -37.03 13.11 -13.69
C GLY A 663 -36.51 12.37 -14.93
N GLY A 664 -36.99 12.74 -16.12
CA GLY A 664 -36.54 12.14 -17.40
C GLY A 664 -35.27 12.80 -17.94
N PRO A 665 -34.80 12.43 -19.15
CA PRO A 665 -33.69 13.10 -19.82
C PRO A 665 -33.91 14.62 -19.87
N ALA A 666 -32.90 15.38 -19.47
CA ALA A 666 -32.94 16.84 -19.40
C ALA A 666 -32.00 17.45 -20.44
N LYS A 667 -32.50 18.44 -21.16
CA LYS A 667 -31.79 19.17 -22.21
C LYS A 667 -30.88 20.22 -21.57
N ASP A 668 -29.59 20.21 -21.91
CA ASP A 668 -28.56 21.18 -21.49
C ASP A 668 -28.47 21.41 -19.96
N SER A 669 -29.04 20.49 -19.16
CA SER A 669 -29.15 20.62 -17.71
C SER A 669 -29.30 19.25 -17.07
N LEU A 670 -29.00 19.16 -15.78
CA LEU A 670 -29.15 17.94 -15.00
C LEU A 670 -30.64 17.65 -14.74
N PRO A 671 -31.06 16.39 -14.85
CA PRO A 671 -32.39 15.97 -14.42
C PRO A 671 -32.57 16.24 -12.91
N LEU A 672 -33.80 16.48 -12.47
CA LEU A 672 -34.18 16.79 -11.07
C LEU A 672 -33.68 18.14 -10.51
N SER A 673 -32.84 18.89 -11.23
CA SER A 673 -32.43 20.23 -10.79
C SER A 673 -33.57 21.24 -10.92
N ARG A 674 -33.94 21.87 -9.80
CA ARG A 674 -34.90 23.01 -9.79
C ARG A 674 -34.31 24.26 -10.43
N THR A 675 -32.98 24.40 -10.39
CA THR A 675 -32.24 25.59 -10.83
C THR A 675 -31.65 25.43 -12.23
N ARG A 676 -31.97 24.36 -12.97
CA ARG A 676 -31.39 24.02 -14.29
C ARG A 676 -29.86 24.00 -14.26
N THR A 677 -29.29 23.31 -13.27
CA THR A 677 -27.85 23.06 -13.17
C THR A 677 -27.32 22.53 -14.52
N PRO A 678 -26.28 23.11 -15.12
CA PRO A 678 -25.76 22.69 -16.42
C PRO A 678 -25.09 21.32 -16.36
N ILE A 679 -24.84 20.72 -17.53
CA ILE A 679 -24.07 19.47 -17.63
C ILE A 679 -22.62 19.80 -17.27
N LYS A 680 -22.07 19.10 -16.26
CA LYS A 680 -20.68 19.32 -15.82
C LYS A 680 -19.84 18.05 -15.93
N PHE A 681 -18.58 18.21 -16.33
CA PHE A 681 -17.56 17.15 -16.23
C PHE A 681 -16.32 17.74 -15.55
N LEU A 682 -15.92 17.15 -14.42
CA LEU A 682 -14.83 17.66 -13.56
C LEU A 682 -14.93 19.17 -13.29
N GLY A 683 -16.15 19.65 -13.02
CA GLY A 683 -16.45 21.05 -12.71
C GLY A 683 -16.68 21.96 -13.92
N GLN A 684 -16.19 21.60 -15.10
CA GLN A 684 -16.37 22.38 -16.32
C GLN A 684 -17.78 22.23 -16.89
N GLU A 685 -18.35 23.34 -17.36
CA GLU A 685 -19.70 23.37 -17.92
C GLU A 685 -19.73 23.04 -19.40
N TYR A 686 -20.74 22.25 -19.81
CA TYR A 686 -20.96 21.85 -21.17
C TYR A 686 -22.42 22.01 -21.58
N SER A 687 -22.63 22.28 -22.86
CA SER A 687 -23.94 22.43 -23.49
C SER A 687 -24.00 21.64 -24.80
N GLY A 688 -25.14 21.73 -25.49
CA GLY A 688 -25.40 20.98 -26.71
C GLY A 688 -25.72 19.52 -26.45
N GLY A 689 -26.35 19.19 -25.31
CA GLY A 689 -26.47 17.81 -24.84
C GLY A 689 -27.71 17.43 -24.04
N TYR A 690 -27.73 16.17 -23.59
CA TYR A 690 -28.73 15.64 -22.66
C TYR A 690 -28.04 15.01 -21.45
N ALA A 691 -28.56 15.27 -20.25
CA ALA A 691 -28.21 14.54 -19.04
C ALA A 691 -29.35 13.62 -18.60
N MET A 692 -28.99 12.45 -18.10
CA MET A 692 -29.89 11.31 -17.95
C MET A 692 -29.59 10.57 -16.65
N ILE A 693 -30.62 10.29 -15.86
CA ILE A 693 -30.52 9.33 -14.75
C ILE A 693 -30.49 7.90 -15.28
N ARG A 694 -30.25 6.92 -14.41
CA ARG A 694 -30.34 5.48 -14.74
C ARG A 694 -31.64 5.09 -15.43
N SER A 695 -31.58 4.06 -16.27
CA SER A 695 -32.73 3.50 -16.99
C SER A 695 -33.49 4.51 -17.85
N SER A 696 -32.79 5.52 -18.37
CA SER A 696 -33.36 6.53 -19.25
C SER A 696 -32.95 6.27 -20.69
N GLN A 697 -33.78 6.69 -21.64
CA GLN A 697 -33.45 6.68 -23.05
C GLN A 697 -33.98 7.93 -23.76
N VAL A 698 -33.23 8.41 -24.75
CA VAL A 698 -33.68 9.43 -25.70
C VAL A 698 -33.37 8.98 -27.12
N THR A 699 -34.34 9.10 -28.03
CA THR A 699 -34.21 8.64 -29.43
C THR A 699 -34.48 9.77 -30.40
N PHE A 700 -33.70 9.83 -31.48
CA PHE A 700 -33.77 10.84 -32.54
C PHE A 700 -33.89 10.18 -33.91
N ASP A 701 -34.63 10.83 -34.82
CA ASP A 701 -34.64 10.44 -36.23
C ASP A 701 -33.33 10.91 -36.91
N LEU A 702 -32.72 10.00 -37.66
CA LEU A 702 -31.52 10.26 -38.46
C LEU A 702 -31.91 10.76 -39.85
N LYS A 703 -31.24 11.81 -40.31
CA LYS A 703 -31.38 12.32 -41.67
C LYS A 703 -30.33 11.71 -42.59
N PRO A 704 -30.61 11.57 -43.89
CA PRO A 704 -29.66 11.00 -44.85
C PRO A 704 -28.32 11.74 -44.93
N GLU A 705 -28.31 13.04 -44.63
CA GLU A 705 -27.08 13.84 -44.61
C GLU A 705 -26.19 13.60 -43.39
N TYR A 706 -26.65 12.91 -42.33
CA TYR A 706 -25.82 12.70 -41.14
C TYR A 706 -24.85 11.53 -41.33
N LYS A 707 -23.55 11.82 -41.26
CA LYS A 707 -22.47 10.84 -41.47
C LYS A 707 -21.82 10.36 -40.18
N LEU A 708 -21.73 11.22 -39.17
CA LEU A 708 -21.16 10.90 -37.87
C LEU A 708 -22.06 11.43 -36.75
N PHE A 709 -22.13 10.69 -35.65
CA PHE A 709 -22.56 11.21 -34.36
C PHE A 709 -21.33 11.45 -33.48
N THR A 710 -21.28 12.60 -32.82
CA THR A 710 -20.20 12.98 -31.92
C THR A 710 -20.78 13.43 -30.58
N ALA A 711 -20.17 13.05 -29.46
CA ALA A 711 -20.56 13.48 -28.11
C ALA A 711 -19.40 13.34 -27.12
N LEU A 712 -19.39 14.18 -26.08
CA LEU A 712 -18.63 13.95 -24.86
C LEU A 712 -19.53 13.22 -23.87
N VAL A 713 -19.11 12.01 -23.48
CA VAL A 713 -19.89 11.16 -22.57
C VAL A 713 -19.17 11.05 -21.23
N GLY A 714 -19.84 11.48 -20.16
CA GLY A 714 -19.26 11.46 -18.81
C GLY A 714 -20.34 11.32 -17.73
N CYS A 715 -19.91 11.25 -16.48
CA CYS A 715 -20.81 11.29 -15.33
C CYS A 715 -20.76 12.68 -14.69
N CYS A 716 -21.92 13.31 -14.51
CA CYS A 716 -22.02 14.63 -13.90
C CYS A 716 -22.03 14.55 -12.37
N GLU A 717 -22.62 13.50 -11.82
CA GLU A 717 -22.77 13.32 -10.37
C GLU A 717 -22.68 11.84 -9.99
N GLY A 718 -21.91 11.56 -8.93
CA GLY A 718 -21.77 10.21 -8.37
C GLY A 718 -21.19 9.20 -9.37
N GLU A 719 -21.73 8.00 -9.39
CA GLU A 719 -21.36 6.95 -10.35
C GLU A 719 -22.59 6.54 -11.13
N SER A 720 -22.46 6.54 -12.45
CA SER A 720 -23.47 6.02 -13.36
C SER A 720 -23.06 4.63 -13.84
N GLY A 721 -24.08 3.81 -14.06
CA GLY A 721 -23.89 2.53 -14.71
C GLY A 721 -23.59 2.70 -16.20
N ARG A 722 -23.97 1.67 -16.94
CA ARG A 722 -23.68 1.54 -18.35
C ARG A 722 -24.25 2.68 -19.18
N ALA A 723 -23.45 3.30 -20.05
CA ALA A 723 -23.88 4.30 -21.02
C ALA A 723 -23.70 3.76 -22.44
N ARG A 724 -24.73 3.89 -23.29
CA ARG A 724 -24.73 3.33 -24.65
C ARG A 724 -25.19 4.35 -25.68
N ILE A 725 -24.64 4.21 -26.89
CA ILE A 725 -25.13 4.82 -28.11
C ILE A 725 -25.53 3.68 -29.04
N LEU A 726 -26.78 3.72 -29.51
CA LEU A 726 -27.34 2.73 -30.42
C LEU A 726 -27.73 3.38 -31.74
N ILE A 727 -27.50 2.68 -32.85
CA ILE A 727 -28.02 3.02 -34.17
C ILE A 727 -28.95 1.89 -34.60
N ASP A 728 -30.21 2.22 -34.90
CA ASP A 728 -31.26 1.25 -35.26
C ASP A 728 -31.37 0.07 -34.28
N GLY A 729 -31.13 0.32 -32.99
CA GLY A 729 -31.19 -0.68 -31.92
C GLY A 729 -29.92 -1.51 -31.72
N HIS A 730 -28.87 -1.30 -32.53
CA HIS A 730 -27.57 -1.95 -32.34
C HIS A 730 -26.62 -1.06 -31.54
N VAL A 731 -26.00 -1.61 -30.49
CA VAL A 731 -24.99 -0.91 -29.68
C VAL A 731 -23.73 -0.69 -30.52
N VAL A 732 -23.41 0.57 -30.79
CA VAL A 732 -22.24 0.98 -31.59
C VAL A 732 -21.15 1.64 -30.73
N TRP A 733 -21.50 2.06 -29.51
CA TRP A 733 -20.57 2.53 -28.50
C TRP A 733 -21.13 2.23 -27.12
N GLU A 734 -20.27 1.81 -26.20
CA GLU A 734 -20.65 1.47 -24.84
C GLU A 734 -19.53 1.80 -23.84
N ARG A 735 -19.95 2.24 -22.65
CA ARG A 735 -19.11 2.25 -21.45
C ARG A 735 -19.82 1.54 -20.31
N PRO A 736 -19.21 0.51 -19.68
CA PRO A 736 -19.84 -0.25 -18.60
C PRO A 736 -20.21 0.57 -17.35
N SER A 737 -19.39 1.57 -17.03
CA SER A 737 -19.58 2.46 -15.88
C SER A 737 -18.86 3.79 -16.10
N LEU A 738 -19.34 4.85 -15.45
CA LEU A 738 -18.73 6.17 -15.45
C LEU A 738 -18.79 6.76 -14.02
N SER A 739 -17.70 7.34 -13.54
CA SER A 739 -17.66 8.10 -12.29
C SER A 739 -17.57 9.60 -12.55
N ALA A 740 -18.09 10.42 -11.64
CA ALA A 740 -17.93 11.87 -11.68
C ALA A 740 -16.46 12.30 -11.49
N LEU A 741 -15.58 11.38 -11.07
CA LEU A 741 -14.12 11.61 -11.00
C LEU A 741 -13.39 11.26 -12.31
N ASP A 742 -14.06 10.61 -13.25
CA ASP A 742 -13.50 10.23 -14.55
C ASP A 742 -13.52 11.41 -15.52
N GLN A 743 -12.59 11.42 -16.48
CA GLN A 743 -12.67 12.35 -17.61
C GLN A 743 -13.85 11.97 -18.51
N ALA A 744 -14.51 12.96 -19.10
CA ALA A 744 -15.49 12.71 -20.15
C ALA A 744 -14.80 12.09 -21.37
N ILE A 745 -15.43 11.10 -21.98
CA ILE A 745 -14.87 10.31 -23.06
C ILE A 745 -15.45 10.82 -24.38
N PRO A 746 -14.63 11.16 -25.38
CA PRO A 746 -15.12 11.47 -26.70
C PRO A 746 -15.68 10.20 -27.36
N ALA A 747 -16.93 10.25 -27.80
CA ALA A 747 -17.59 9.25 -28.61
C ALA A 747 -17.73 9.80 -30.04
N VAL A 748 -17.08 9.15 -31.00
CA VAL A 748 -17.21 9.45 -32.43
C VAL A 748 -17.71 8.19 -33.12
N VAL A 749 -18.96 8.22 -33.57
CA VAL A 749 -19.70 7.06 -34.05
C VAL A 749 -20.07 7.27 -35.51
N PRO A 750 -19.54 6.47 -36.46
CA PRO A 750 -20.00 6.49 -37.84
C PRO A 750 -21.47 6.09 -37.95
N ILE A 751 -22.22 6.81 -38.78
CA ILE A 751 -23.63 6.51 -39.07
C ILE A 751 -23.68 5.78 -40.42
N PRO A 752 -24.05 4.49 -40.45
CA PRO A 752 -24.20 3.76 -41.70
C PRO A 752 -25.25 4.42 -42.62
N PRO A 753 -25.03 4.47 -43.94
CA PRO A 753 -26.04 4.93 -44.88
C PRO A 753 -27.36 4.17 -44.73
N GLY A 754 -28.48 4.89 -44.72
CA GLY A 754 -29.82 4.31 -44.57
C GLY A 754 -30.27 4.09 -43.12
N SER A 755 -29.41 4.39 -42.13
CA SER A 755 -29.80 4.32 -40.72
C SER A 755 -30.93 5.30 -40.40
N ARG A 756 -31.85 4.92 -39.51
CA ARG A 756 -33.08 5.69 -39.25
C ARG A 756 -33.13 6.31 -37.86
N LEU A 757 -32.55 5.65 -36.87
CA LEU A 757 -32.69 6.02 -35.48
C LEU A 757 -31.33 6.04 -34.78
N LEU A 758 -31.16 7.04 -33.91
CA LEU A 758 -30.10 7.06 -32.90
C LEU A 758 -30.73 7.11 -31.51
N THR A 759 -30.30 6.21 -30.63
CA THR A 759 -30.76 6.14 -29.23
C THR A 759 -29.58 6.29 -28.28
N LEU A 760 -29.71 7.21 -27.33
CA LEU A 760 -28.84 7.28 -26.16
C LEU A 760 -29.53 6.58 -25.00
N GLU A 761 -28.80 5.71 -24.30
CA GLU A 761 -29.35 4.87 -23.23
C GLU A 761 -28.42 4.86 -22.02
N THR A 762 -29.02 4.89 -20.83
CA THR A 762 -28.37 4.62 -19.55
C THR A 762 -28.96 3.35 -18.93
N GLY A 763 -28.10 2.38 -18.61
CA GLY A 763 -28.51 1.05 -18.15
C GLY A 763 -29.09 1.03 -16.72
N PRO A 764 -29.75 -0.08 -16.34
CA PRO A 764 -30.34 -0.27 -15.00
C PRO A 764 -29.34 -0.79 -13.95
N GLU A 765 -28.12 -1.17 -14.33
CA GLU A 765 -27.28 -2.15 -13.62
C GLU A 765 -26.53 -1.68 -12.36
N GLN A 766 -26.87 -0.54 -11.73
CA GLN A 766 -26.26 -0.17 -10.45
C GLN A 766 -27.26 0.50 -9.49
N ARG A 767 -27.08 0.25 -8.17
CA ARG A 767 -27.85 0.90 -7.10
C ARG A 767 -27.57 2.40 -6.97
N THR A 768 -26.58 2.92 -7.69
CA THR A 768 -26.14 4.32 -7.64
C THR A 768 -27.14 5.25 -8.34
N LEU A 769 -27.30 6.48 -7.84
CA LEU A 769 -28.13 7.54 -8.45
C LEU A 769 -27.26 8.46 -9.32
N GLY A 770 -26.38 7.90 -10.15
CA GLY A 770 -25.54 8.69 -11.04
C GLY A 770 -26.33 9.40 -12.13
N ILE A 771 -25.77 10.50 -12.64
CA ILE A 771 -26.29 11.22 -13.80
C ILE A 771 -25.27 11.16 -14.92
N THR A 772 -25.62 10.52 -16.04
CA THR A 772 -24.78 10.50 -17.25
C THR A 772 -25.09 11.73 -18.10
N GLY A 773 -24.06 12.46 -18.51
CA GLY A 773 -24.16 13.54 -19.49
C GLY A 773 -23.66 13.10 -20.87
N PHE A 774 -24.40 13.45 -21.91
CA PHE A 774 -23.99 13.44 -23.31
C PHE A 774 -23.91 14.90 -23.77
N ALA A 775 -22.75 15.53 -23.63
CA ALA A 775 -22.56 16.95 -23.92
C ALA A 775 -21.85 17.18 -25.26
N ARG A 776 -21.94 18.40 -25.81
CA ARG A 776 -21.47 18.73 -27.17
C ARG A 776 -21.90 17.67 -28.19
N ALA A 777 -23.09 17.12 -27.98
CA ALA A 777 -23.62 16.01 -28.73
C ALA A 777 -24.26 16.52 -30.03
N GLY A 778 -24.15 15.77 -31.11
CA GLY A 778 -24.80 16.14 -32.37
C GLY A 778 -24.30 15.36 -33.57
N PHE A 779 -24.66 15.86 -34.76
CA PHE A 779 -24.40 15.21 -36.04
C PHE A 779 -23.45 16.02 -36.91
N VAL A 780 -22.57 15.33 -37.63
CA VAL A 780 -21.68 15.88 -38.68
C VAL A 780 -22.22 15.46 -40.04
N LYS A 781 -22.23 16.38 -41.02
CA LYS A 781 -22.84 16.21 -42.34
C LYS A 781 -21.92 15.68 -43.44
#